data_AF-G4MTT1-F1
#
_entry.id   AF-G4MTT1-F1
#
_cell.length_a   1.000
_cell.length_b   1.000
_cell.length_c   1.000
_cell.angle_alpha   90.00
_cell.angle_beta   90.00
_cell.angle_gamma   90.00
#
_symmetry.space_group_name_H-M   'P 1'
#
loop_
_entity.id
_entity.type
_entity.pdbx_description
1 polymer ?
#
loop_
_entity_poly.entity_id
_entity_poly.type
_entity_poly.pdbx_seq_one_letter_code
_entity_poly.pdbx_strand_id
1 'polypeptide(L)'
;MSGEHHGKPSAVPSFASFKKQEPLKPLSEVGEERKPATEPAGGGDGSDDRGRRSRSKRHHHDRQHQSSSSHRKNSESVTLRHREHAKDDFGSLLKPVDGLSTTHKSVPVLVTEQQSKHSDKLYTIDRLGDPLILRYGSNDRSKVPGYSRGGRGRILGQAVGFLETDRIGAREVFVIRSPRERGSLFREKNVPQLKSGNGLEKNFIPRPHKRSDAPVASEEMEFLPITNPNKRKRGQDDEDAHDGRFGPNGGPLRMPGLQPSEPGAFDSETTSDEDQMLDVDDDDEDDQTEGQEELQNTKKRLIELSRRVKEHPEDVDAWFALIKLQETRLHLDTNEAENETFSKGVAEVKLSMFESALKHSQSEVDRERLLLGLMREGRHIWAPKVLTKRWESIYKEHPRSFLLWRAYLDHLMTDVASFGFDEIKEFFQKRLDFLKAEMYLATSQASATQEVVNLCEQLLYVFLRVTRYLRDSGFSETAVALWQGILELTFCRPSGLVDSSAEACLLAFRDFWESEVPRFGEQDHQGWNAFASSDQDVPDPRISAPPELPQSRDVYKAWASSERQRCLGSGMPARAVDQDAVEDPLRVVMYSDIESFLFVIPSWIVPQVSAQVAEALSQFCHLPALSDLHGLMQAARDDQFTSGFHAHLHAAVDFKTSEQTSGALGEDHGPKKAPQFLHDEARMAYSTDLLVVGSDWFSYGITTTVPDIPRDFHDWTSNTIQELALKHKVEEVGELHLSLQWTHKPQNAKKTAKGLLKLYPTNIELYKAYAYSEYCNGNFELAKNVLLSAASQKLGAVPGKTQSLWNALVWMELQRTNLQNAAATLCSSAGDKPGTVMPMDDLPQPTPTQILKARQSFQTARDYQLSSGNVAGAVAFAESSVLLAYLTTKDGEETYSAKQGNLSSAVASVLSFSDELCSRSDVSHSASHERFLQFASKLVYFHAKNGSFRPASLREIFLRFVTLFPRNTIFLSLFAWAESSLRLDDPVRRLLQKSILVEPTDTISARIFAIRHEMRVGNAYSTRAAFEQAVAVDRFAGDPHLWIAYLRFCCSRKELRSKAKGVFYRAMAACPWAKEIVMEGFGGGLIRDMASDELRALYTTMSARGLRIHIDMEEFVEEWRRRKNGGR
;
A
#
# COMPACT_ATOMS: atom_id res chain seq x y z
N MET A 1 -34.37 -54.81 58.92
CA MET A 1 -33.33 -53.88 59.40
C MET A 1 -33.23 -52.78 58.34
N SER A 2 -34.12 -51.78 58.24
CA SER A 2 -35.04 -51.10 59.20
C SER A 2 -34.30 -50.20 60.19
N GLY A 3 -34.71 -48.94 60.45
CA GLY A 3 -35.84 -48.12 59.93
C GLY A 3 -35.48 -47.21 58.74
N GLU A 4 -36.38 -46.50 58.03
CA GLU A 4 -37.60 -45.71 58.38
C GLU A 4 -37.28 -44.28 58.89
N HIS A 5 -37.97 -43.18 58.53
CA HIS A 5 -39.17 -43.00 57.66
C HIS A 5 -39.26 -41.56 57.04
N HIS A 6 -40.44 -41.15 56.54
CA HIS A 6 -40.76 -39.87 55.84
C HIS A 6 -40.69 -38.60 56.74
N GLY A 7 -40.79 -37.33 56.26
CA GLY A 7 -41.09 -36.77 54.92
C GLY A 7 -41.22 -35.22 54.91
N LYS A 8 -41.74 -34.63 53.81
CA LYS A 8 -42.06 -33.17 53.66
C LYS A 8 -43.44 -32.83 54.31
N PRO A 9 -43.75 -31.55 54.67
CA PRO A 9 -44.41 -30.62 53.72
C PRO A 9 -44.21 -29.09 53.95
N SER A 10 -44.80 -28.25 53.06
CA SER A 10 -45.29 -26.83 53.19
C SER A 10 -44.62 -25.80 54.13
N ALA A 11 -44.23 -24.56 53.79
CA ALA A 11 -44.71 -23.49 52.88
C ALA A 11 -45.64 -22.40 53.50
N VAL A 12 -45.20 -21.11 53.45
CA VAL A 12 -46.00 -19.83 53.49
C VAL A 12 -46.66 -19.46 54.86
N PRO A 13 -46.97 -18.18 55.24
CA PRO A 13 -46.71 -16.82 54.70
C PRO A 13 -45.99 -15.83 55.67
N SER A 14 -45.90 -14.55 55.28
CA SER A 14 -45.50 -13.34 56.05
C SER A 14 -46.47 -12.88 57.15
N PHE A 15 -46.02 -12.02 58.09
CA PHE A 15 -46.88 -11.10 58.85
C PHE A 15 -46.23 -9.73 59.14
N ALA A 16 -47.04 -8.71 59.43
CA ALA A 16 -46.62 -7.33 59.70
C ALA A 16 -47.37 -6.69 60.90
N SER A 17 -46.73 -5.74 61.58
CA SER A 17 -47.25 -4.98 62.74
C SER A 17 -46.36 -3.75 63.02
N PHE A 18 -46.78 -2.63 63.64
CA PHE A 18 -48.11 -1.98 63.79
C PHE A 18 -47.89 -0.45 63.98
N LYS A 19 -48.95 0.38 63.95
CA LYS A 19 -48.86 1.87 64.00
C LYS A 19 -48.71 2.47 65.43
N LYS A 20 -48.13 3.68 65.56
CA LYS A 20 -48.86 4.91 66.03
C LYS A 20 -48.05 6.24 66.16
N GLN A 21 -48.69 7.33 65.67
CA GLN A 21 -48.84 8.71 66.20
C GLN A 21 -47.65 9.59 66.68
N GLU A 22 -47.69 10.86 66.24
CA GLU A 22 -47.04 12.06 66.82
C GLU A 22 -47.79 12.57 68.10
N PRO A 23 -47.45 13.72 68.76
CA PRO A 23 -46.33 14.66 68.56
C PRO A 23 -45.60 15.12 69.86
N LEU A 24 -44.52 15.93 69.75
CA LEU A 24 -44.36 17.25 70.41
C LEU A 24 -42.96 17.93 70.21
N LYS A 25 -42.94 19.25 70.45
CA LYS A 25 -41.84 20.24 70.54
C LYS A 25 -41.99 20.97 71.92
N PRO A 26 -41.16 21.96 72.34
CA PRO A 26 -39.81 22.40 71.94
C PRO A 26 -38.85 22.57 73.16
N LEU A 27 -37.65 23.17 72.96
CA LEU A 27 -37.04 24.32 73.72
C LEU A 27 -35.59 24.54 73.22
N SER A 28 -35.26 25.70 72.60
CA SER A 28 -34.54 26.88 73.15
C SER A 28 -33.03 26.65 73.37
N GLU A 29 -32.07 27.51 73.01
CA GLU A 29 -31.97 28.97 72.69
C GLU A 29 -30.90 29.16 71.55
N VAL A 30 -30.45 30.31 70.99
CA VAL A 30 -30.77 31.77 70.86
C VAL A 30 -29.92 32.27 69.63
N GLY A 31 -30.12 33.40 68.93
CA GLY A 31 -31.15 34.46 68.95
C GLY A 31 -30.62 35.76 68.27
N GLU A 32 -31.54 36.58 67.71
CA GLU A 32 -31.33 37.98 67.21
C GLU A 32 -30.43 38.22 65.96
N GLU A 33 -30.66 39.20 65.06
CA GLU A 33 -31.66 40.30 65.00
C GLU A 33 -32.00 40.81 63.56
N ARG A 34 -33.18 41.47 63.41
CA ARG A 34 -33.68 42.41 62.32
C ARG A 34 -33.82 41.90 60.85
N LYS A 35 -34.91 42.08 60.07
CA LYS A 35 -36.02 43.08 59.85
C LYS A 35 -35.65 44.31 58.97
N PRO A 36 -36.60 44.94 58.20
CA PRO A 36 -38.09 44.81 58.24
C PRO A 36 -38.87 44.66 56.90
N ALA A 37 -40.14 44.19 57.00
CA ALA A 37 -41.43 44.60 56.37
C ALA A 37 -41.56 45.01 54.85
N THR A 38 -42.74 45.02 54.17
CA THR A 38 -44.17 45.04 54.61
C THR A 38 -45.15 44.40 53.58
N GLU A 39 -46.40 44.18 54.00
CA GLU A 39 -47.63 43.72 53.32
C GLU A 39 -48.27 44.76 52.32
N PRO A 40 -49.54 44.64 51.81
CA PRO A 40 -50.14 43.60 50.94
C PRO A 40 -51.06 44.14 49.79
N ALA A 41 -51.81 43.22 49.14
CA ALA A 41 -53.17 43.35 48.56
C ALA A 41 -53.42 43.83 47.10
N GLY A 42 -54.38 43.15 46.45
CA GLY A 42 -55.52 43.80 45.76
C GLY A 42 -55.54 43.93 44.23
N GLY A 43 -56.30 43.05 43.54
CA GLY A 43 -56.85 43.28 42.18
C GLY A 43 -56.15 42.57 41.01
N GLY A 44 -56.82 42.32 39.86
CA GLY A 44 -58.25 42.53 39.65
C GLY A 44 -58.80 42.69 38.22
N ASP A 45 -58.35 41.94 37.20
CA ASP A 45 -59.11 41.65 35.95
C ASP A 45 -58.31 40.67 35.05
N GLY A 46 -58.90 39.80 34.22
CA GLY A 46 -60.32 39.48 34.01
C GLY A 46 -60.51 38.24 33.09
N SER A 47 -61.71 37.61 33.16
CA SER A 47 -62.34 36.59 32.28
C SER A 47 -61.47 35.62 31.43
N ASP A 48 -61.60 34.29 31.56
CA ASP A 48 -62.61 33.42 30.89
C ASP A 48 -62.64 33.53 29.34
N ASP A 49 -62.89 32.48 28.55
CA ASP A 49 -63.82 31.37 28.80
C ASP A 49 -63.37 29.99 28.23
N ARG A 50 -64.26 29.00 28.35
CA ARG A 50 -64.09 27.54 28.22
C ARG A 50 -64.42 27.04 26.81
N GLY A 51 -64.11 25.79 26.39
CA GLY A 51 -63.33 24.74 27.04
C GLY A 51 -63.73 23.31 26.59
N ARG A 52 -63.32 22.31 27.40
CA ARG A 52 -63.78 20.91 27.49
C ARG A 52 -64.86 20.40 26.48
N ARG A 53 -64.53 19.33 25.72
CA ARG A 53 -65.10 17.96 25.92
C ARG A 53 -64.57 16.87 24.96
N SER A 54 -63.58 16.12 25.45
CA SER A 54 -63.58 14.64 25.57
C SER A 54 -64.31 13.75 24.54
N ARG A 55 -63.57 12.82 23.92
CA ARG A 55 -63.93 11.38 23.95
C ARG A 55 -62.77 10.42 23.63
N SER A 56 -62.58 9.50 24.57
CA SER A 56 -62.02 8.14 24.48
C SER A 56 -62.10 7.46 23.08
N LYS A 57 -61.22 6.53 22.68
CA LYS A 57 -60.72 5.35 23.44
C LYS A 57 -59.61 4.61 22.67
N ARG A 58 -58.72 3.91 23.40
CA ARG A 58 -57.89 2.73 23.00
C ARG A 58 -56.90 2.90 21.84
N HIS A 59 -55.58 2.80 22.06
CA HIS A 59 -54.75 1.61 22.42
C HIS A 59 -54.31 0.75 21.23
N HIS A 60 -53.09 1.04 20.77
CA HIS A 60 -51.92 0.14 20.62
C HIS A 60 -51.96 -1.16 19.80
N HIS A 61 -50.89 -1.25 19.01
CA HIS A 61 -50.10 -2.41 18.61
C HIS A 61 -50.62 -3.39 17.56
N ASP A 62 -49.77 -3.50 16.54
CA ASP A 62 -49.26 -4.71 15.91
C ASP A 62 -50.25 -5.74 15.37
N ARG A 63 -50.06 -6.06 14.09
CA ARG A 63 -49.33 -7.30 13.77
C ARG A 63 -48.77 -7.35 12.34
N GLN A 64 -47.81 -8.25 12.18
CA GLN A 64 -47.40 -8.83 10.90
C GLN A 64 -48.61 -9.50 10.21
N HIS A 65 -48.53 -9.80 8.91
CA HIS A 65 -48.71 -11.18 8.40
C HIS A 65 -48.52 -11.24 6.87
N GLN A 66 -47.45 -11.92 6.45
CA GLN A 66 -47.47 -13.10 5.58
C GLN A 66 -48.31 -13.14 4.28
N SER A 67 -47.58 -13.37 3.16
CA SER A 67 -47.82 -14.39 2.11
C SER A 67 -49.22 -15.02 1.94
N SER A 68 -49.70 -15.21 0.69
CA SER A 68 -49.22 -16.33 -0.16
C SER A 68 -49.89 -16.38 -1.56
N SER A 69 -49.26 -17.15 -2.48
CA SER A 69 -49.79 -17.93 -3.64
C SER A 69 -51.07 -17.50 -4.43
N SER A 70 -51.22 -17.77 -5.74
CA SER A 70 -50.29 -18.20 -6.81
C SER A 70 -50.98 -18.18 -8.21
N HIS A 71 -50.18 -18.29 -9.27
CA HIS A 71 -50.52 -18.86 -10.60
C HIS A 71 -51.47 -18.15 -11.60
N ARG A 72 -50.84 -17.85 -12.76
CA ARG A 72 -51.19 -18.24 -14.15
C ARG A 72 -52.00 -17.30 -15.07
N LYS A 73 -51.27 -16.89 -16.13
CA LYS A 73 -51.56 -17.03 -17.59
C LYS A 73 -51.97 -15.81 -18.43
N ASN A 74 -51.34 -15.78 -19.62
CA ASN A 74 -51.76 -15.32 -20.95
C ASN A 74 -51.49 -13.87 -21.43
N SER A 75 -51.12 -13.82 -22.73
CA SER A 75 -51.11 -12.71 -23.71
C SER A 75 -50.49 -11.37 -23.30
N GLU A 76 -49.40 -10.88 -23.91
CA GLU A 76 -49.14 -10.57 -25.34
C GLU A 76 -49.91 -9.37 -25.92
N SER A 77 -49.12 -8.53 -26.62
CA SER A 77 -49.46 -7.72 -27.80
C SER A 77 -50.10 -6.33 -27.62
N VAL A 78 -49.92 -5.50 -28.68
CA VAL A 78 -50.61 -4.24 -29.01
C VAL A 78 -50.50 -3.13 -27.94
N THR A 79 -49.40 -2.38 -27.88
CA THR A 79 -49.19 -1.12 -28.66
C THR A 79 -50.41 -0.20 -28.78
N LEU A 80 -50.31 1.06 -28.35
CA LEU A 80 -50.90 2.23 -29.02
C LEU A 80 -50.53 3.56 -28.32
N ARG A 81 -49.93 4.47 -29.12
CA ARG A 81 -50.17 5.94 -29.23
C ARG A 81 -50.55 6.73 -27.95
N HIS A 82 -49.69 7.67 -27.55
CA HIS A 82 -49.74 9.09 -27.95
C HIS A 82 -51.03 9.84 -27.56
N ARG A 83 -50.88 10.83 -26.66
CA ARG A 83 -51.16 12.27 -26.85
C ARG A 83 -50.60 13.00 -25.62
N GLU A 84 -50.30 14.30 -25.57
CA GLU A 84 -49.95 15.43 -26.46
C GLU A 84 -50.22 16.68 -25.61
N HIS A 85 -49.45 17.77 -25.79
CA HIS A 85 -49.58 19.08 -25.10
C HIS A 85 -49.24 19.11 -23.58
N ALA A 86 -48.82 20.23 -23.01
CA ALA A 86 -48.67 21.59 -23.57
C ALA A 86 -47.25 22.17 -23.43
N LYS A 87 -47.02 23.34 -24.05
CA LYS A 87 -45.82 24.19 -23.94
C LYS A 87 -46.25 25.59 -23.47
N ASP A 88 -45.30 26.32 -22.89
CA ASP A 88 -44.95 27.72 -23.20
C ASP A 88 -43.40 27.76 -23.21
N ASP A 89 -42.63 28.29 -24.17
CA ASP A 89 -42.51 29.66 -24.73
C ASP A 89 -42.02 30.67 -23.66
N PHE A 90 -41.08 31.60 -23.90
CA PHE A 90 -40.69 32.37 -25.11
C PHE A 90 -39.16 32.35 -25.38
N GLY A 91 -38.62 32.84 -26.51
CA GLY A 91 -39.24 33.52 -27.66
C GLY A 91 -38.20 33.85 -28.77
N SER A 92 -38.61 34.56 -29.82
CA SER A 92 -37.77 34.90 -31.00
C SER A 92 -37.95 36.35 -31.46
N LEU A 93 -37.14 36.81 -32.43
CA LEU A 93 -37.45 37.99 -33.24
C LEU A 93 -37.23 37.80 -34.75
N LEU A 94 -38.36 37.59 -35.44
CA LEU A 94 -38.77 38.24 -36.69
C LEU A 94 -37.85 38.25 -37.94
N LYS A 95 -38.35 37.63 -39.02
CA LYS A 95 -38.78 38.37 -40.23
C LYS A 95 -39.90 37.60 -40.98
N PRO A 96 -40.89 38.26 -41.64
CA PRO A 96 -42.16 37.61 -42.03
C PRO A 96 -42.56 37.75 -43.52
N VAL A 97 -43.70 37.14 -43.90
CA VAL A 97 -44.51 37.36 -45.15
C VAL A 97 -43.83 36.92 -46.47
N ASP A 98 -44.45 36.28 -47.48
CA ASP A 98 -45.63 35.41 -47.69
C ASP A 98 -45.38 34.73 -49.07
N GLY A 99 -46.05 33.67 -49.55
CA GLY A 99 -47.14 32.83 -49.04
C GLY A 99 -47.68 31.94 -50.19
N LEU A 100 -48.52 30.93 -49.88
CA LEU A 100 -49.22 30.00 -50.81
C LEU A 100 -48.33 29.04 -51.64
N SER A 101 -48.81 27.90 -52.18
CA SER A 101 -49.75 26.86 -51.70
C SER A 101 -49.75 25.69 -52.73
N THR A 102 -50.42 24.57 -52.43
CA THR A 102 -50.81 23.46 -53.35
C THR A 102 -49.69 22.61 -54.03
N THR A 103 -49.95 21.39 -54.50
CA THR A 103 -50.31 20.14 -53.76
C THR A 103 -50.29 18.91 -54.69
N HIS A 104 -49.67 17.81 -54.25
CA HIS A 104 -50.06 16.40 -54.48
C HIS A 104 -50.06 15.68 -55.87
N LYS A 105 -49.66 14.39 -55.78
CA LYS A 105 -50.09 13.18 -56.55
C LYS A 105 -49.56 12.91 -57.97
N SER A 106 -48.88 11.76 -58.14
CA SER A 106 -49.48 10.53 -58.73
C SER A 106 -48.62 9.25 -58.52
N VAL A 107 -49.13 8.08 -58.93
CA VAL A 107 -48.74 6.65 -58.63
C VAL A 107 -49.24 5.78 -59.83
N PRO A 108 -48.73 4.58 -60.26
CA PRO A 108 -47.88 3.51 -59.65
C PRO A 108 -46.51 3.31 -60.38
N VAL A 109 -45.60 2.32 -60.19
CA VAL A 109 -45.49 0.93 -59.62
C VAL A 109 -45.81 -0.26 -60.56
N LEU A 110 -44.77 -1.06 -60.92
CA LEU A 110 -44.68 -2.50 -61.31
C LEU A 110 -43.37 -2.70 -62.15
N VAL A 111 -42.68 -3.85 -62.23
CA VAL A 111 -42.93 -5.26 -61.83
C VAL A 111 -41.75 -5.82 -60.99
N THR A 112 -42.00 -6.86 -60.19
CA THR A 112 -41.08 -7.59 -59.29
C THR A 112 -40.34 -8.75 -60.00
N GLU A 113 -39.21 -9.26 -59.45
CA GLU A 113 -39.09 -10.68 -59.05
C GLU A 113 -37.86 -10.98 -58.14
N GLN A 114 -38.13 -11.82 -57.13
CA GLN A 114 -37.29 -12.78 -56.38
C GLN A 114 -35.83 -12.50 -55.96
N GLN A 115 -35.64 -12.33 -54.63
CA GLN A 115 -34.85 -13.18 -53.69
C GLN A 115 -33.44 -13.70 -54.11
N SER A 116 -32.42 -13.68 -53.26
CA SER A 116 -32.44 -14.25 -51.89
C SER A 116 -31.54 -13.54 -50.85
N LYS A 117 -31.70 -13.95 -49.59
CA LYS A 117 -31.09 -13.36 -48.39
C LYS A 117 -29.57 -13.54 -48.34
N HIS A 118 -28.85 -12.51 -47.89
CA HIS A 118 -27.67 -12.71 -47.03
C HIS A 118 -27.56 -11.62 -45.96
N SER A 119 -27.08 -12.01 -44.78
CA SER A 119 -26.94 -11.19 -43.58
C SER A 119 -25.75 -10.22 -43.65
N ASP A 120 -25.83 -9.10 -42.92
CA ASP A 120 -24.74 -8.13 -42.74
C ASP A 120 -23.41 -8.80 -42.36
N LYS A 121 -22.45 -8.77 -43.30
CA LYS A 121 -21.02 -8.95 -43.02
C LYS A 121 -20.35 -7.60 -43.29
N LEU A 122 -19.87 -6.95 -42.23
CA LEU A 122 -19.24 -5.63 -42.29
C LEU A 122 -17.87 -5.62 -43.01
N TYR A 123 -17.37 -6.78 -43.43
CA TYR A 123 -16.19 -6.94 -44.29
C TYR A 123 -16.33 -8.20 -45.16
N THR A 124 -15.60 -8.21 -46.28
CA THR A 124 -15.49 -9.34 -47.19
C THR A 124 -14.01 -9.66 -47.38
N ILE A 125 -13.61 -10.93 -47.21
CA ILE A 125 -12.23 -11.36 -47.45
C ILE A 125 -12.13 -11.82 -48.90
N ASP A 126 -11.48 -11.03 -49.74
CA ASP A 126 -11.00 -11.50 -51.04
C ASP A 126 -9.85 -12.50 -50.84
N ARG A 127 -9.91 -13.63 -51.55
CA ARG A 127 -8.91 -14.70 -51.54
C ARG A 127 -8.24 -14.94 -52.89
N LEU A 128 -8.66 -14.20 -53.93
CA LEU A 128 -8.13 -14.30 -55.29
C LEU A 128 -7.16 -13.15 -55.59
N GLY A 129 -7.43 -11.97 -55.02
CA GLY A 129 -6.60 -10.78 -55.20
C GLY A 129 -6.76 -10.14 -56.58
N ASP A 130 -6.29 -8.90 -56.72
CA ASP A 130 -6.39 -8.16 -57.98
C ASP A 130 -5.13 -8.38 -58.84
N PRO A 131 -5.22 -9.09 -59.98
CA PRO A 131 -4.06 -9.36 -60.85
C PRO A 131 -3.47 -8.08 -61.47
N LEU A 132 -4.15 -6.94 -61.37
CA LEU A 132 -3.64 -5.65 -61.83
C LEU A 132 -2.67 -4.98 -60.85
N ILE A 133 -2.57 -5.45 -59.59
CA ILE A 133 -1.61 -4.94 -58.59
C ILE A 133 -0.18 -5.02 -59.12
N LEU A 134 0.20 -6.15 -59.73
CA LEU A 134 1.53 -6.37 -60.31
C LEU A 134 1.87 -5.42 -61.47
N ARG A 135 0.88 -4.73 -62.05
CA ARG A 135 1.05 -3.81 -63.19
C ARG A 135 0.97 -2.33 -62.80
N TYR A 136 0.27 -2.01 -61.71
CA TYR A 136 -0.01 -0.62 -61.30
C TYR A 136 0.33 -0.30 -59.83
N GLY A 137 0.97 -1.23 -59.11
CA GLY A 137 1.50 -1.02 -57.75
C GLY A 137 0.45 -0.78 -56.66
N SER A 138 -0.85 -0.92 -56.97
CA SER A 138 -1.96 -0.78 -56.03
C SER A 138 -3.23 -1.42 -56.58
N ASN A 139 -4.16 -1.76 -55.68
CA ASN A 139 -5.46 -2.34 -56.02
C ASN A 139 -6.29 -1.38 -56.87
N ASP A 140 -7.15 -1.93 -57.75
CA ASP A 140 -8.18 -1.18 -58.45
C ASP A 140 -9.11 -0.44 -57.46
N ARG A 141 -8.89 0.86 -57.32
CA ARG A 141 -9.63 1.73 -56.38
C ARG A 141 -11.12 1.87 -56.72
N SER A 142 -11.59 1.41 -57.89
CA SER A 142 -13.03 1.35 -58.20
C SER A 142 -13.76 0.23 -57.43
N LYS A 143 -13.02 -0.80 -56.98
CA LYS A 143 -13.54 -1.94 -56.21
C LYS A 143 -13.42 -1.75 -54.69
N VAL A 144 -12.75 -0.69 -54.23
CA VAL A 144 -12.56 -0.40 -52.79
C VAL A 144 -13.78 0.36 -52.26
N PRO A 145 -14.52 -0.16 -51.25
CA PRO A 145 -15.67 0.54 -50.70
C PRO A 145 -15.28 1.89 -50.07
N GLY A 146 -16.00 2.95 -50.43
CA GLY A 146 -15.72 4.32 -49.95
C GLY A 146 -16.06 4.50 -48.47
N TYR A 147 -15.07 4.36 -47.59
CA TYR A 147 -15.24 4.55 -46.15
C TYR A 147 -15.32 6.04 -45.77
N SER A 148 -16.41 6.45 -45.11
CA SER A 148 -16.57 7.79 -44.55
C SER A 148 -16.57 7.74 -43.02
N ARG A 149 -15.63 8.47 -42.38
CA ARG A 149 -15.57 8.56 -40.91
C ARG A 149 -16.81 9.29 -40.39
N GLY A 150 -17.45 8.72 -39.37
CA GLY A 150 -18.55 9.36 -38.65
C GLY A 150 -18.15 10.75 -38.16
N GLY A 151 -19.05 11.73 -38.28
CA GLY A 151 -18.79 13.13 -37.93
C GLY A 151 -18.38 14.05 -39.09
N ARG A 152 -18.26 13.53 -40.34
CA ARG A 152 -17.95 14.33 -41.55
C ARG A 152 -16.69 15.21 -41.41
N GLY A 153 -15.59 14.62 -40.94
CA GLY A 153 -14.28 15.28 -40.88
C GLY A 153 -14.09 16.31 -39.77
N ARG A 154 -15.04 16.50 -38.84
CA ARG A 154 -14.83 17.36 -37.67
C ARG A 154 -13.73 16.80 -36.76
N ILE A 155 -12.87 17.67 -36.25
CA ILE A 155 -11.80 17.32 -35.30
C ILE A 155 -12.30 17.58 -33.88
N LEU A 156 -12.23 16.58 -32.99
CA LEU A 156 -12.61 16.77 -31.59
C LEU A 156 -11.67 17.76 -30.89
N GLY A 157 -12.21 18.60 -30.01
CA GLY A 157 -11.44 19.62 -29.29
C GLY A 157 -11.16 20.92 -30.07
N GLN A 158 -11.34 20.96 -31.39
CA GLN A 158 -11.20 22.18 -32.18
C GLN A 158 -12.58 22.73 -32.58
N ALA A 159 -12.95 23.91 -32.07
CA ALA A 159 -14.29 24.47 -32.27
C ALA A 159 -14.61 24.85 -33.74
N VAL A 160 -13.57 25.09 -34.56
CA VAL A 160 -13.70 25.73 -35.88
C VAL A 160 -12.70 25.14 -36.91
N GLY A 161 -12.70 23.82 -37.10
CA GLY A 161 -11.80 23.14 -38.06
C GLY A 161 -12.33 21.81 -38.59
N PHE A 162 -12.00 21.50 -39.85
CA PHE A 162 -12.32 20.23 -40.51
C PHE A 162 -11.07 19.60 -41.14
N LEU A 163 -10.93 18.29 -41.01
CA LEU A 163 -9.93 17.48 -41.71
C LEU A 163 -10.46 17.09 -43.10
N GLU A 164 -9.77 17.54 -44.15
CA GLU A 164 -10.08 17.25 -45.55
C GLU A 164 -8.85 16.57 -46.20
N THR A 165 -9.08 15.54 -47.02
CA THR A 165 -8.02 14.79 -47.70
C THR A 165 -7.80 15.34 -49.09
N ASP A 166 -6.76 16.15 -49.28
CA ASP A 166 -6.35 16.66 -50.58
C ASP A 166 -5.39 15.68 -51.28
N ARG A 167 -5.39 15.70 -52.62
CA ARG A 167 -4.52 14.86 -53.45
C ARG A 167 -3.39 15.68 -54.05
N ILE A 168 -2.16 15.38 -53.66
CA ILE A 168 -0.94 16.00 -54.20
C ILE A 168 -0.19 14.92 -55.00
N GLY A 169 -0.51 14.82 -56.28
CA GLY A 169 -0.03 13.75 -57.15
C GLY A 169 -0.54 12.38 -56.71
N ALA A 170 0.39 11.43 -56.51
CA ALA A 170 0.06 10.06 -56.07
C ALA A 170 -0.12 9.90 -54.55
N ARG A 171 0.13 10.96 -53.75
CA ARG A 171 -0.05 10.94 -52.29
C ARG A 171 -1.32 11.69 -51.88
N GLU A 172 -2.08 11.09 -50.97
CA GLU A 172 -3.16 11.76 -50.25
C GLU A 172 -2.58 12.41 -48.99
N VAL A 173 -2.92 13.67 -48.76
CA VAL A 173 -2.38 14.51 -47.68
C VAL A 173 -3.55 15.05 -46.86
N PHE A 174 -3.46 14.92 -45.53
CA PHE A 174 -4.46 15.42 -44.62
C PHE A 174 -4.23 16.91 -44.35
N VAL A 175 -5.22 17.75 -44.66
CA VAL A 175 -5.17 19.20 -44.45
C VAL A 175 -6.28 19.59 -43.47
N ILE A 176 -5.95 20.42 -42.48
CA ILE A 176 -6.95 21.01 -41.58
C ILE A 176 -7.34 22.37 -42.17
N ARG A 177 -8.59 22.50 -42.62
CA ARG A 177 -9.13 23.74 -43.20
C ARG A 177 -10.08 24.44 -42.23
N SER A 178 -10.04 25.76 -42.22
CA SER A 178 -11.01 26.61 -41.53
C SER A 178 -12.27 26.83 -42.39
N PRO A 179 -13.43 27.17 -41.81
CA PRO A 179 -14.67 27.35 -42.58
C PRO A 179 -14.66 28.50 -43.60
N ARG A 180 -13.71 29.44 -43.50
CA ARG A 180 -13.55 30.53 -44.47
C ARG A 180 -12.82 30.10 -45.75
N GLU A 181 -12.16 28.95 -45.74
CA GLU A 181 -11.39 28.42 -46.88
C GLU A 181 -12.21 27.50 -47.79
N ARG A 182 -13.54 27.40 -47.57
CA ARG A 182 -14.49 26.71 -48.45
C ARG A 182 -14.91 27.54 -49.67
N GLY A 183 -13.93 28.09 -50.37
CA GLY A 183 -14.10 28.69 -51.69
C GLY A 183 -13.84 27.67 -52.82
N SER A 184 -14.71 27.61 -53.83
CA SER A 184 -14.51 26.72 -54.98
C SER A 184 -13.52 27.35 -55.97
N LEU A 185 -12.34 26.76 -56.11
CA LEU A 185 -11.22 27.28 -56.92
C LEU A 185 -11.43 27.22 -58.44
N PHE A 186 -12.65 26.95 -58.93
CA PHE A 186 -12.99 26.91 -60.35
C PHE A 186 -13.73 28.14 -60.89
N ARG A 187 -13.81 29.24 -60.12
CA ARG A 187 -14.39 30.49 -60.62
C ARG A 187 -13.78 31.78 -60.02
N GLU A 188 -12.55 32.10 -60.41
CA GLU A 188 -12.14 33.49 -60.64
C GLU A 188 -10.84 33.57 -61.46
N LYS A 189 -10.73 34.59 -62.33
CA LYS A 189 -9.52 34.92 -63.11
C LYS A 189 -9.13 36.35 -62.77
N ASN A 190 -7.84 36.58 -62.51
CA ASN A 190 -7.25 37.86 -62.06
C ASN A 190 -7.71 38.19 -60.62
N VAL A 191 -6.88 38.66 -59.68
CA VAL A 191 -5.71 39.56 -59.73
C VAL A 191 -4.66 39.12 -58.68
N PRO A 192 -3.35 39.32 -58.89
CA PRO A 192 -2.32 39.05 -57.88
C PRO A 192 -2.08 40.24 -56.93
N GLN A 193 -2.02 40.01 -55.61
CA GLN A 193 -1.16 40.74 -54.64
C GLN A 193 -1.37 40.27 -53.18
N LEU A 194 -0.39 39.59 -52.59
CA LEU A 194 0.37 40.12 -51.45
C LEU A 194 1.70 39.35 -51.27
N LYS A 195 2.73 40.03 -50.80
CA LYS A 195 4.06 39.49 -50.44
C LYS A 195 4.50 40.13 -49.10
N SER A 196 5.57 39.59 -48.50
CA SER A 196 6.11 39.93 -47.17
C SER A 196 5.28 39.34 -46.02
N GLY A 197 5.83 38.75 -44.96
CA GLY A 197 7.24 38.53 -44.55
C GLY A 197 7.27 38.35 -43.02
N ASN A 198 8.14 37.59 -42.34
CA ASN A 198 9.32 36.78 -42.73
C ASN A 198 9.18 35.36 -42.11
N GLY A 199 9.99 34.35 -42.46
CA GLY A 199 11.23 33.99 -41.74
C GLY A 199 10.93 33.19 -40.45
N LEU A 200 11.36 31.93 -40.26
CA LEU A 200 12.52 31.20 -40.79
C LEU A 200 12.19 29.74 -41.23
N GLU A 201 13.11 29.17 -42.02
CA GLU A 201 13.67 27.79 -42.02
C GLU A 201 12.89 26.60 -41.38
N LYS A 202 12.97 25.34 -41.86
CA LYS A 202 13.75 24.61 -42.89
C LYS A 202 12.94 23.31 -43.18
N ASN A 203 12.86 22.69 -44.37
CA ASN A 203 13.93 21.90 -45.01
C ASN A 203 13.46 21.27 -46.36
N PHE A 204 14.44 20.99 -47.24
CA PHE A 204 14.50 20.00 -48.34
C PHE A 204 13.37 19.82 -49.40
N ILE A 205 13.81 19.84 -50.68
CA ILE A 205 13.13 19.24 -51.85
C ILE A 205 14.17 18.38 -52.59
N PRO A 206 13.91 17.11 -52.94
CA PRO A 206 14.76 16.35 -53.86
C PRO A 206 14.37 16.58 -55.33
N ARG A 207 15.36 16.87 -56.19
CA ARG A 207 15.27 16.72 -57.66
C ARG A 207 16.61 16.25 -58.25
N PRO A 208 16.61 15.36 -59.27
CA PRO A 208 17.83 14.77 -59.81
C PRO A 208 18.42 15.50 -61.04
N HIS A 209 19.69 15.20 -61.31
CA HIS A 209 20.41 15.25 -62.59
C HIS A 209 20.52 16.58 -63.38
N LYS A 210 21.77 16.93 -63.71
CA LYS A 210 22.33 16.62 -65.06
C LYS A 210 23.87 16.65 -65.10
N ARG A 211 24.44 16.02 -66.13
CA ARG A 211 25.87 16.04 -66.52
C ARG A 211 26.07 16.92 -67.76
N SER A 212 27.25 17.51 -67.89
CA SER A 212 28.10 17.55 -69.09
C SER A 212 29.57 17.73 -68.59
N ASP A 213 30.66 17.48 -69.32
CA ASP A 213 30.87 17.38 -70.77
C ASP A 213 31.45 16.00 -71.22
N ALA A 214 32.06 15.93 -72.42
CA ALA A 214 32.48 14.73 -73.19
C ALA A 214 33.82 15.04 -73.96
N PRO A 215 34.27 14.37 -75.06
CA PRO A 215 33.82 13.15 -75.78
C PRO A 215 34.97 12.19 -76.27
N VAL A 216 34.65 11.23 -77.18
CA VAL A 216 35.55 10.38 -78.04
C VAL A 216 36.25 9.19 -77.30
N ALA A 217 35.90 7.90 -77.45
CA ALA A 217 35.85 6.93 -78.59
C ALA A 217 37.24 6.35 -78.97
N SER A 218 37.44 5.06 -79.32
CA SER A 218 36.55 3.90 -79.63
C SER A 218 36.81 2.72 -78.64
N GLU A 219 36.20 1.50 -78.63
CA GLU A 219 35.81 0.46 -79.62
C GLU A 219 34.60 -0.35 -79.04
N GLU A 220 33.51 -0.68 -79.77
CA GLU A 220 33.21 -1.86 -80.63
C GLU A 220 32.80 -3.20 -79.93
N MET A 221 31.63 -3.75 -80.34
CA MET A 221 31.21 -5.20 -80.33
C MET A 221 30.92 -5.86 -78.93
N GLU A 222 30.03 -6.87 -78.74
CA GLU A 222 28.99 -7.51 -79.59
C GLU A 222 27.87 -8.26 -78.78
N PHE A 223 26.73 -8.49 -79.45
CA PHE A 223 25.80 -9.66 -79.40
C PHE A 223 24.98 -10.12 -78.14
N LEU A 224 23.73 -10.54 -78.43
CA LEU A 224 22.85 -11.49 -77.69
C LEU A 224 22.97 -12.86 -78.40
N PRO A 225 22.83 -14.07 -77.79
CA PRO A 225 21.47 -14.63 -77.60
C PRO A 225 21.24 -15.89 -76.68
N ILE A 226 19.95 -16.26 -76.51
CA ILE A 226 19.36 -17.63 -76.64
C ILE A 226 19.26 -18.67 -75.48
N THR A 227 18.10 -19.36 -75.46
CA THR A 227 17.68 -20.65 -74.82
C THR A 227 17.52 -20.84 -73.29
N ASN A 228 16.24 -20.87 -72.87
CA ASN A 228 15.62 -21.99 -72.12
C ASN A 228 15.67 -23.29 -72.97
N PRO A 229 15.59 -24.56 -72.45
CA PRO A 229 14.42 -25.03 -71.65
C PRO A 229 14.51 -26.36 -70.81
N ASN A 230 13.39 -26.72 -70.12
CA ASN A 230 12.89 -28.11 -69.82
C ASN A 230 13.67 -28.99 -68.78
N LYS A 231 13.14 -30.07 -68.14
CA LYS A 231 11.80 -30.73 -68.08
C LYS A 231 11.58 -31.67 -66.85
N ARG A 232 10.39 -31.59 -66.22
CA ARG A 232 9.49 -32.66 -65.67
C ARG A 232 10.00 -34.06 -65.21
N LYS A 233 9.61 -34.46 -63.97
CA LYS A 233 8.82 -35.66 -63.53
C LYS A 233 8.67 -35.60 -61.99
N ARG A 234 7.59 -35.97 -61.26
CA ARG A 234 6.29 -36.71 -61.41
C ARG A 234 6.27 -38.19 -60.97
N GLY A 235 5.42 -38.49 -59.98
CA GLY A 235 5.18 -39.75 -59.24
C GLY A 235 5.28 -39.46 -57.73
N GLN A 236 4.29 -39.53 -56.83
CA GLN A 236 2.93 -40.15 -56.76
C GLN A 236 2.89 -41.58 -56.18
N ASP A 237 1.85 -41.85 -55.37
CA ASP A 237 1.39 -43.15 -54.78
C ASP A 237 2.28 -43.66 -53.59
N ASP A 238 1.78 -44.25 -52.49
CA ASP A 238 0.39 -44.46 -51.98
C ASP A 238 0.32 -44.67 -50.43
N GLU A 239 -0.78 -45.24 -49.90
CA GLU A 239 -1.38 -45.13 -48.54
C GLU A 239 -0.79 -46.00 -47.37
N ASP A 240 -1.47 -45.91 -46.21
CA ASP A 240 -1.64 -46.89 -45.09
C ASP A 240 -0.79 -46.92 -43.77
N ALA A 241 -1.49 -46.53 -42.69
CA ALA A 241 -1.83 -47.27 -41.45
C ALA A 241 -0.81 -47.94 -40.47
N HIS A 242 -0.89 -47.46 -39.21
CA HIS A 242 -0.88 -48.19 -37.91
C HIS A 242 0.31 -49.09 -37.43
N ASP A 243 0.99 -48.57 -36.38
CA ASP A 243 1.33 -49.20 -35.08
C ASP A 243 2.35 -50.38 -35.01
N GLY A 244 3.15 -50.47 -33.93
CA GLY A 244 3.82 -51.74 -33.58
C GLY A 244 5.29 -51.82 -33.07
N ARG A 245 5.70 -51.06 -32.04
CA ARG A 245 6.77 -51.42 -31.06
C ARG A 245 8.25 -51.49 -31.52
N PHE A 246 9.13 -51.65 -30.51
CA PHE A 246 10.61 -51.75 -30.53
C PHE A 246 11.34 -50.46 -30.97
N GLY A 247 12.51 -50.10 -30.43
CA GLY A 247 13.29 -50.69 -29.33
C GLY A 247 14.43 -49.72 -28.90
N PRO A 248 15.14 -49.96 -27.78
CA PRO A 248 16.08 -49.00 -27.23
C PRO A 248 17.44 -49.04 -27.94
N ASN A 249 17.65 -48.17 -28.94
CA ASN A 249 18.93 -47.49 -29.21
C ASN A 249 18.79 -46.51 -30.40
N GLY A 250 18.97 -45.21 -30.13
CA GLY A 250 19.04 -44.15 -31.13
C GLY A 250 19.64 -42.90 -30.48
N GLY A 251 20.93 -42.65 -30.72
CA GLY A 251 21.70 -41.64 -29.99
C GLY A 251 21.38 -40.20 -30.39
N PRO A 252 21.40 -39.22 -29.46
CA PRO A 252 21.30 -37.80 -29.80
C PRO A 252 22.48 -37.31 -30.63
N LEU A 253 22.24 -36.27 -31.45
CA LEU A 253 23.32 -35.52 -32.11
C LEU A 253 24.17 -34.80 -31.06
N ARG A 254 25.50 -34.82 -31.26
CA ARG A 254 26.50 -34.43 -30.28
C ARG A 254 27.11 -33.06 -30.62
N MET A 255 26.77 -32.03 -29.85
CA MET A 255 27.55 -30.78 -29.82
C MET A 255 28.65 -30.90 -28.75
N PRO A 256 29.86 -30.31 -28.94
CA PRO A 256 30.99 -30.53 -28.04
C PRO A 256 31.14 -29.42 -26.98
N GLY A 257 31.46 -29.79 -25.74
CA GLY A 257 31.92 -28.85 -24.71
C GLY A 257 31.72 -29.37 -23.28
N LEU A 258 32.81 -29.42 -22.51
CA LEU A 258 32.87 -29.51 -21.04
C LEU A 258 32.17 -30.72 -20.36
N GLN A 259 32.99 -31.66 -19.87
CA GLN A 259 32.66 -32.51 -18.72
C GLN A 259 33.51 -32.09 -17.51
N PRO A 260 33.02 -32.21 -16.27
CA PRO A 260 33.83 -32.00 -15.07
C PRO A 260 34.72 -33.22 -14.78
N SER A 261 35.91 -32.97 -14.21
CA SER A 261 36.89 -34.01 -13.85
C SER A 261 37.27 -33.92 -12.37
N GLU A 262 37.26 -35.06 -11.66
CA GLU A 262 37.89 -35.19 -10.34
C GLU A 262 39.42 -35.51 -10.47
N PRO A 263 40.18 -35.99 -9.46
CA PRO A 263 41.41 -35.32 -9.09
C PRO A 263 42.65 -35.97 -9.73
N GLY A 264 43.65 -35.15 -10.03
CA GLY A 264 44.83 -35.56 -10.78
C GLY A 264 45.92 -36.28 -9.99
N ALA A 265 46.86 -36.83 -10.76
CA ALA A 265 48.23 -37.12 -10.35
C ALA A 265 49.20 -36.52 -11.38
N PHE A 266 50.47 -36.38 -10.99
CA PHE A 266 51.65 -35.91 -11.74
C PHE A 266 51.69 -36.37 -13.23
N ASP A 267 52.33 -35.66 -14.17
CA ASP A 267 53.45 -34.70 -14.02
C ASP A 267 53.64 -33.74 -15.23
N SER A 268 54.56 -32.78 -15.07
CA SER A 268 55.40 -32.11 -16.10
C SER A 268 54.80 -31.16 -17.16
N GLU A 269 55.28 -29.90 -17.08
CA GLU A 269 55.52 -28.86 -18.11
C GLU A 269 55.05 -29.04 -19.58
N THR A 270 54.32 -28.05 -20.12
CA THR A 270 54.88 -27.20 -21.21
C THR A 270 54.12 -25.87 -21.45
N THR A 271 54.89 -24.89 -21.94
CA THR A 271 54.61 -23.54 -22.46
C THR A 271 53.22 -23.16 -23.00
N SER A 272 52.79 -21.94 -22.62
CA SER A 272 52.24 -20.83 -23.44
C SER A 272 51.64 -21.13 -24.83
N ASP A 273 50.37 -20.76 -25.04
CA ASP A 273 49.92 -19.74 -26.04
C ASP A 273 48.38 -19.81 -26.27
N GLU A 274 47.60 -18.92 -25.65
CA GLU A 274 46.17 -18.68 -26.00
C GLU A 274 45.79 -17.19 -25.95
N ASP A 275 46.48 -16.35 -26.74
CA ASP A 275 45.97 -15.05 -27.18
C ASP A 275 45.51 -15.21 -28.66
N GLN A 276 44.26 -15.63 -28.86
CA GLN A 276 43.61 -15.59 -30.18
C GLN A 276 42.22 -14.96 -30.10
N MET A 277 42.15 -13.72 -30.57
CA MET A 277 40.90 -13.00 -30.79
C MET A 277 40.14 -13.60 -31.98
N LEU A 278 38.81 -13.62 -31.89
CA LEU A 278 37.93 -13.78 -33.05
C LEU A 278 37.42 -12.40 -33.45
N ASP A 279 38.09 -11.79 -34.43
CA ASP A 279 37.49 -10.68 -35.17
C ASP A 279 36.29 -11.19 -35.98
N VAL A 280 35.22 -10.41 -35.99
CA VAL A 280 34.05 -10.60 -36.85
C VAL A 280 33.78 -9.26 -37.50
N ASP A 281 33.99 -9.18 -38.81
CA ASP A 281 33.60 -8.01 -39.60
C ASP A 281 32.06 -7.88 -39.58
N ASP A 282 31.56 -6.72 -39.16
CA ASP A 282 30.12 -6.42 -38.97
C ASP A 282 29.74 -5.19 -39.81
N ASP A 283 29.71 -5.38 -41.13
CA ASP A 283 29.59 -4.34 -42.15
C ASP A 283 28.11 -4.16 -42.58
N ASP A 284 27.25 -3.69 -41.66
CA ASP A 284 25.83 -3.39 -41.92
C ASP A 284 25.28 -2.29 -40.94
N GLU A 285 25.71 -1.03 -41.10
CA GLU A 285 25.15 0.12 -40.36
C GLU A 285 23.78 0.59 -40.92
N ASP A 286 22.67 0.38 -40.19
CA ASP A 286 21.76 1.48 -39.82
C ASP A 286 20.73 1.13 -38.71
N ASP A 287 20.35 2.16 -37.93
CA ASP A 287 19.12 2.29 -37.11
C ASP A 287 18.81 1.31 -35.93
N GLN A 288 19.72 1.17 -34.93
CA GLN A 288 19.34 0.83 -33.53
C GLN A 288 20.43 1.07 -32.45
N THR A 289 20.65 2.32 -32.04
CA THR A 289 21.84 2.71 -31.24
C THR A 289 21.80 2.45 -29.72
N GLU A 290 20.65 2.48 -29.02
CA GLU A 290 20.66 2.32 -27.54
C GLU A 290 20.89 0.87 -27.08
N GLY A 291 20.32 -0.12 -27.76
CA GLY A 291 20.35 -1.53 -27.30
C GLY A 291 21.70 -2.22 -27.47
N GLN A 292 22.45 -1.87 -28.51
CA GLN A 292 23.76 -2.46 -28.78
C GLN A 292 24.81 -2.02 -27.73
N GLU A 293 24.78 -0.77 -27.27
CA GLU A 293 25.69 -0.27 -26.23
C GLU A 293 25.46 -0.98 -24.88
N GLU A 294 24.21 -1.17 -24.45
CA GLU A 294 23.92 -1.92 -23.21
C GLU A 294 24.39 -3.39 -23.31
N LEU A 295 24.23 -4.03 -24.47
CA LEU A 295 24.72 -5.39 -24.72
C LEU A 295 26.26 -5.48 -24.74
N GLN A 296 26.96 -4.50 -25.31
CA GLN A 296 28.42 -4.44 -25.23
C GLN A 296 28.92 -4.16 -23.80
N ASN A 297 28.27 -3.27 -23.07
CA ASN A 297 28.67 -2.91 -21.71
C ASN A 297 28.42 -4.05 -20.71
N THR A 298 27.35 -4.83 -20.87
CA THR A 298 27.13 -6.06 -20.09
C THR A 298 28.15 -7.15 -20.43
N LYS A 299 28.53 -7.34 -21.70
CA LYS A 299 29.64 -8.22 -22.10
C LYS A 299 30.99 -7.79 -21.48
N LYS A 300 31.33 -6.49 -21.51
CA LYS A 300 32.55 -5.94 -20.88
C LYS A 300 32.58 -6.20 -19.37
N ARG A 301 31.49 -5.91 -18.66
CA ARG A 301 31.35 -6.19 -17.22
C ARG A 301 31.39 -7.68 -16.87
N LEU A 302 30.86 -8.56 -17.71
CA LEU A 302 30.97 -10.01 -17.52
C LEU A 302 32.44 -10.45 -17.53
N ILE A 303 33.22 -9.98 -18.51
CA ILE A 303 34.65 -10.28 -18.62
C ILE A 303 35.39 -9.75 -17.39
N GLU A 304 35.20 -8.47 -17.05
CA GLU A 304 35.80 -7.81 -15.89
C GLU A 304 35.51 -8.54 -14.58
N LEU A 305 34.24 -8.85 -14.28
CA LEU A 305 33.86 -9.55 -13.07
C LEU A 305 34.36 -11.01 -13.06
N SER A 306 34.34 -11.70 -14.21
CA SER A 306 34.87 -13.07 -14.30
C SER A 306 36.40 -13.13 -14.14
N ARG A 307 37.12 -12.08 -14.54
CA ARG A 307 38.55 -11.93 -14.27
C ARG A 307 38.77 -11.61 -12.79
N ARG A 308 38.05 -10.64 -12.23
CA ARG A 308 38.12 -10.26 -10.81
C ARG A 308 37.87 -11.45 -9.88
N VAL A 309 36.89 -12.30 -10.19
CA VAL A 309 36.57 -13.53 -9.44
C VAL A 309 37.67 -14.61 -9.55
N LYS A 310 38.46 -14.63 -10.64
CA LYS A 310 39.64 -15.50 -10.77
C LYS A 310 40.88 -14.92 -10.06
N GLU A 311 41.04 -13.60 -10.11
CA GLU A 311 42.14 -12.85 -9.47
C GLU A 311 41.98 -12.79 -7.93
N HIS A 312 40.73 -12.67 -7.47
CA HIS A 312 40.31 -12.58 -6.07
C HIS A 312 39.10 -13.48 -5.78
N PRO A 313 39.29 -14.81 -5.66
CA PRO A 313 38.21 -15.75 -5.34
C PRO A 313 37.51 -15.46 -4.00
N GLU A 314 38.18 -14.74 -3.09
CA GLU A 314 37.67 -14.26 -1.81
C GLU A 314 36.67 -13.08 -1.91
N ASP A 315 36.57 -12.40 -3.06
CA ASP A 315 35.66 -11.26 -3.26
C ASP A 315 34.22 -11.73 -3.51
N VAL A 316 33.50 -11.96 -2.42
CA VAL A 316 32.11 -12.42 -2.43
C VAL A 316 31.15 -11.40 -3.07
N ASP A 317 31.45 -10.09 -3.02
CA ASP A 317 30.62 -9.09 -3.69
C ASP A 317 30.80 -9.12 -5.22
N ALA A 318 32.02 -9.41 -5.71
CA ALA A 318 32.25 -9.69 -7.13
C ALA A 318 31.53 -10.97 -7.60
N TRP A 319 31.49 -12.03 -6.79
CA TRP A 319 30.66 -13.21 -7.07
C TRP A 319 29.17 -12.86 -7.17
N PHE A 320 28.62 -12.10 -6.22
CA PHE A 320 27.21 -11.66 -6.27
C PHE A 320 26.91 -10.79 -7.50
N ALA A 321 27.81 -9.87 -7.85
CA ALA A 321 27.66 -9.04 -9.05
C ALA A 321 27.67 -9.89 -10.34
N LEU A 322 28.54 -10.89 -10.42
CA LEU A 322 28.64 -11.80 -11.56
C LEU A 322 27.37 -12.68 -11.70
N ILE A 323 26.83 -13.18 -10.59
CA ILE A 323 25.58 -13.96 -10.55
C ILE A 323 24.38 -13.10 -10.98
N LYS A 324 24.25 -11.87 -10.48
CA LYS A 324 23.18 -10.93 -10.88
C LYS A 324 23.28 -10.50 -12.36
N LEU A 325 24.49 -10.46 -12.93
CA LEU A 325 24.68 -10.18 -14.35
C LEU A 325 24.19 -11.34 -15.24
N GLN A 326 24.33 -12.60 -14.80
CA GLN A 326 23.71 -13.73 -15.51
C GLN A 326 22.18 -13.66 -15.51
N GLU A 327 21.57 -13.22 -14.40
CA GLU A 327 20.12 -12.99 -14.33
C GLU A 327 19.65 -11.87 -15.29
N THR A 328 20.48 -10.86 -15.51
CA THR A 328 20.17 -9.77 -16.46
C THR A 328 20.10 -10.27 -17.91
N ARG A 329 20.85 -11.33 -18.28
CA ARG A 329 20.75 -11.94 -19.62
C ARG A 329 19.39 -12.59 -19.89
N LEU A 330 18.78 -13.25 -18.88
CA LEU A 330 17.45 -13.86 -18.98
C LEU A 330 16.34 -12.88 -19.37
N HIS A 331 16.53 -11.56 -19.19
CA HIS A 331 15.53 -10.54 -19.52
C HIS A 331 15.74 -9.88 -20.88
N LEU A 332 16.84 -10.16 -21.57
CA LEU A 332 17.07 -9.71 -22.95
C LEU A 332 16.46 -10.72 -23.95
N ASP A 333 16.74 -12.01 -23.76
CA ASP A 333 16.18 -13.11 -24.58
C ASP A 333 14.75 -13.48 -24.13
N THR A 334 13.84 -12.50 -24.25
CA THR A 334 12.45 -12.59 -23.80
C THR A 334 11.63 -13.75 -24.39
N ASN A 335 12.04 -14.30 -25.54
CA ASN A 335 11.41 -15.49 -26.15
C ASN A 335 11.88 -16.83 -25.53
N GLU A 336 13.03 -16.87 -24.86
CA GLU A 336 13.55 -18.10 -24.21
C GLU A 336 13.28 -18.11 -22.69
N ALA A 337 13.02 -16.94 -22.09
CA ALA A 337 12.70 -16.80 -20.67
C ALA A 337 11.43 -17.56 -20.22
N GLU A 338 10.46 -17.81 -21.13
CA GLU A 338 9.27 -18.64 -20.84
C GLU A 338 9.57 -20.15 -20.84
N ASN A 339 10.77 -20.57 -21.24
CA ASN A 339 11.14 -21.98 -21.35
C ASN A 339 11.69 -22.54 -20.03
N GLU A 340 10.90 -23.37 -19.34
CA GLU A 340 11.22 -23.95 -18.02
C GLU A 340 12.57 -24.69 -18.00
N THR A 341 13.01 -25.26 -19.13
CA THR A 341 14.32 -25.93 -19.24
C THR A 341 15.48 -24.95 -19.20
N PHE A 342 15.33 -23.76 -19.80
CA PHE A 342 16.36 -22.72 -19.83
C PHE A 342 16.53 -22.07 -18.45
N SER A 343 15.40 -21.78 -17.77
CA SER A 343 15.41 -21.28 -16.39
C SER A 343 16.14 -22.22 -15.43
N LYS A 344 15.94 -23.54 -15.55
CA LYS A 344 16.67 -24.54 -14.75
C LYS A 344 18.17 -24.57 -15.08
N GLY A 345 18.53 -24.55 -16.37
CA GLY A 345 19.94 -24.48 -16.78
C GLY A 345 20.68 -23.26 -16.23
N VAL A 346 20.05 -22.09 -16.20
CA VAL A 346 20.68 -20.89 -15.59
C VAL A 346 20.76 -21.02 -14.06
N ALA A 347 19.75 -21.58 -13.39
CA ALA A 347 19.82 -21.86 -11.95
C ALA A 347 20.94 -22.88 -11.61
N GLU A 348 21.21 -23.87 -12.49
CA GLU A 348 22.31 -24.84 -12.31
C GLU A 348 23.67 -24.15 -12.42
N VAL A 349 23.85 -23.24 -13.39
CA VAL A 349 25.06 -22.42 -13.49
C VAL A 349 25.22 -21.53 -12.25
N LYS A 350 24.18 -20.81 -11.82
CA LYS A 350 24.20 -20.01 -10.59
C LYS A 350 24.56 -20.84 -9.34
N LEU A 351 23.98 -22.04 -9.19
CA LEU A 351 24.34 -22.96 -8.10
C LEU A 351 25.82 -23.31 -8.13
N SER A 352 26.37 -23.67 -9.29
CA SER A 352 27.80 -23.99 -9.42
C SER A 352 28.70 -22.81 -9.01
N MET A 353 28.26 -21.57 -9.28
CA MET A 353 28.98 -20.35 -8.87
C MET A 353 28.92 -20.15 -7.35
N PHE A 354 27.76 -20.34 -6.71
CA PHE A 354 27.65 -20.33 -5.25
C PHE A 354 28.47 -21.44 -4.58
N GLU A 355 28.42 -22.67 -5.08
CA GLU A 355 29.22 -23.81 -4.59
C GLU A 355 30.72 -23.63 -4.85
N SER A 356 31.12 -22.73 -5.76
CA SER A 356 32.52 -22.33 -5.98
C SER A 356 32.94 -21.23 -5.00
N ALA A 357 32.15 -20.17 -4.87
CA ALA A 357 32.40 -19.07 -3.92
C ALA A 357 32.51 -19.56 -2.46
N LEU A 358 31.66 -20.53 -2.06
CA LEU A 358 31.65 -21.13 -0.71
C LEU A 358 32.93 -21.90 -0.33
N LYS A 359 33.83 -22.18 -1.29
CA LYS A 359 35.15 -22.77 -1.03
C LYS A 359 36.21 -21.72 -0.66
N HIS A 360 35.93 -20.45 -0.94
CA HIS A 360 36.86 -19.32 -0.75
C HIS A 360 36.36 -18.29 0.27
N SER A 361 35.12 -18.39 0.76
CA SER A 361 34.55 -17.52 1.80
C SER A 361 35.26 -17.71 3.15
N GLN A 362 35.97 -16.67 3.62
CA GLN A 362 36.67 -16.66 4.93
C GLN A 362 35.84 -16.03 6.07
N SER A 363 34.79 -15.29 5.72
CA SER A 363 33.90 -14.57 6.64
C SER A 363 32.60 -15.35 6.84
N GLU A 364 32.18 -15.56 8.09
CA GLU A 364 30.89 -16.19 8.41
C GLU A 364 29.72 -15.40 7.80
N VAL A 365 29.74 -14.06 7.82
CA VAL A 365 28.68 -13.22 7.25
C VAL A 365 28.55 -13.44 5.74
N ASP A 366 29.67 -13.56 5.04
CA ASP A 366 29.67 -13.76 3.60
C ASP A 366 29.37 -15.21 3.21
N ARG A 367 29.73 -16.17 4.06
CA ARG A 367 29.26 -17.56 3.99
C ARG A 367 27.74 -17.67 4.18
N GLU A 368 27.17 -16.98 5.17
CA GLU A 368 25.71 -16.90 5.37
C GLU A 368 25.01 -16.34 4.12
N ARG A 369 25.52 -15.23 3.56
CA ARG A 369 25.00 -14.62 2.33
C ARG A 369 25.01 -15.61 1.16
N LEU A 370 26.13 -16.29 0.94
CA LEU A 370 26.29 -17.27 -0.14
C LEU A 370 25.39 -18.50 0.04
N LEU A 371 25.23 -19.01 1.25
CA LEU A 371 24.31 -20.10 1.57
C LEU A 371 22.84 -19.70 1.31
N LEU A 372 22.46 -18.46 1.66
CA LEU A 372 21.16 -17.86 1.33
C LEU A 372 20.90 -17.85 -0.19
N GLY A 373 21.91 -17.47 -0.99
CA GLY A 373 21.82 -17.50 -2.46
C GLY A 373 21.68 -18.92 -3.01
N LEU A 374 22.55 -19.83 -2.54
CA LEU A 374 22.54 -21.25 -2.92
C LEU A 374 21.18 -21.92 -2.66
N MET A 375 20.55 -21.66 -1.51
CA MET A 375 19.24 -22.25 -1.19
C MET A 375 18.08 -21.62 -1.97
N ARG A 376 18.20 -20.33 -2.37
CA ARG A 376 17.22 -19.65 -3.24
C ARG A 376 17.24 -20.17 -4.67
N GLU A 377 18.40 -20.41 -5.26
CA GLU A 377 18.47 -21.02 -6.60
C GLU A 377 18.13 -22.51 -6.54
N GLY A 378 18.60 -23.21 -5.50
CA GLY A 378 18.44 -24.65 -5.32
C GLY A 378 17.00 -25.15 -5.33
N ARG A 379 16.04 -24.36 -4.84
CA ARG A 379 14.61 -24.70 -4.85
C ARG A 379 14.01 -24.85 -6.26
N HIS A 380 14.64 -24.30 -7.30
CA HIS A 380 14.18 -24.42 -8.69
C HIS A 380 14.60 -25.75 -9.33
N ILE A 381 15.50 -26.51 -8.68
CA ILE A 381 16.14 -27.71 -9.21
C ILE A 381 15.93 -28.93 -8.30
N TRP A 382 16.07 -28.76 -6.99
CA TRP A 382 15.95 -29.86 -6.03
C TRP A 382 14.49 -30.13 -5.67
N ALA A 383 14.11 -31.40 -5.58
CA ALA A 383 12.81 -31.78 -5.05
C ALA A 383 12.66 -31.31 -3.58
N PRO A 384 11.46 -30.93 -3.09
CA PRO A 384 11.28 -30.33 -1.77
C PRO A 384 11.96 -31.11 -0.62
N LYS A 385 11.80 -32.44 -0.59
CA LYS A 385 12.42 -33.33 0.42
C LYS A 385 13.96 -33.33 0.44
N VAL A 386 14.63 -32.80 -0.59
CA VAL A 386 16.08 -32.57 -0.63
C VAL A 386 16.41 -31.16 -0.17
N LEU A 387 15.59 -30.17 -0.54
CA LEU A 387 15.70 -28.78 -0.09
C LEU A 387 15.56 -28.69 1.44
N THR A 388 14.53 -29.29 2.04
CA THR A 388 14.34 -29.32 3.50
C THR A 388 15.54 -29.96 4.21
N LYS A 389 16.09 -31.06 3.67
CA LYS A 389 17.27 -31.73 4.24
C LYS A 389 18.55 -30.91 4.14
N ARG A 390 18.73 -30.13 3.07
CA ARG A 390 19.85 -29.18 2.95
C ARG A 390 19.70 -28.04 3.98
N TRP A 391 18.49 -27.49 4.16
CA TRP A 391 18.21 -26.51 5.22
C TRP A 391 18.46 -27.07 6.63
N GLU A 392 18.04 -28.31 6.91
CA GLU A 392 18.32 -28.99 8.17
C GLU A 392 19.83 -29.10 8.45
N SER A 393 20.66 -29.38 7.43
CA SER A 393 22.12 -29.45 7.59
C SER A 393 22.69 -28.07 7.92
N ILE A 394 22.35 -27.07 7.11
CA ILE A 394 22.77 -25.67 7.29
C ILE A 394 22.39 -25.14 8.69
N TYR A 395 21.19 -25.46 9.18
CA TYR A 395 20.74 -25.06 10.51
C TYR A 395 21.50 -25.77 11.66
N LYS A 396 21.94 -27.02 11.45
CA LYS A 396 22.78 -27.76 12.41
C LYS A 396 24.25 -27.30 12.38
N GLU A 397 24.73 -26.85 11.22
CA GLU A 397 26.09 -26.33 11.01
C GLU A 397 26.26 -24.90 11.53
N HIS A 398 25.29 -24.01 11.28
CA HIS A 398 25.34 -22.59 11.68
C HIS A 398 24.18 -22.18 12.62
N PRO A 399 24.00 -22.83 13.80
CA PRO A 399 22.82 -22.62 14.65
C PRO A 399 22.71 -21.20 15.24
N ARG A 400 23.82 -20.48 15.41
CA ARG A 400 23.80 -19.07 15.85
C ARG A 400 23.21 -18.13 14.80
N SER A 401 23.31 -18.47 13.52
CA SER A 401 22.87 -17.62 12.40
C SER A 401 21.39 -17.25 12.48
N PHE A 402 21.12 -15.96 12.64
CA PHE A 402 19.75 -15.44 12.56
C PHE A 402 19.24 -15.36 11.12
N LEU A 403 20.14 -15.06 10.16
CA LEU A 403 19.77 -14.91 8.75
C LEU A 403 19.41 -16.25 8.11
N LEU A 404 20.20 -17.32 8.36
CA LEU A 404 19.90 -18.67 7.87
C LEU A 404 18.66 -19.25 8.57
N TRP A 405 18.52 -19.07 9.89
CA TRP A 405 17.30 -19.49 10.60
C TRP A 405 16.04 -18.82 10.04
N ARG A 406 16.07 -17.49 9.80
CA ARG A 406 14.93 -16.76 9.24
C ARG A 406 14.57 -17.29 7.85
N ALA A 407 15.54 -17.45 6.97
CA ALA A 407 15.29 -17.94 5.61
C ALA A 407 14.77 -19.39 5.59
N TYR A 408 15.17 -20.23 6.55
CA TYR A 408 14.60 -21.56 6.71
C TYR A 408 13.14 -21.50 7.20
N LEU A 409 12.83 -20.64 8.18
CA LEU A 409 11.44 -20.40 8.61
C LEU A 409 10.58 -19.89 7.45
N ASP A 410 11.07 -18.94 6.65
CA ASP A 410 10.37 -18.41 5.47
C ASP A 410 10.04 -19.53 4.47
N HIS A 411 10.95 -20.50 4.27
CA HIS A 411 10.71 -21.69 3.45
C HIS A 411 9.69 -22.65 4.09
N LEU A 412 9.82 -22.98 5.38
CA LEU A 412 8.89 -23.90 6.06
C LEU A 412 7.45 -23.37 6.08
N MET A 413 7.27 -22.06 6.25
CA MET A 413 5.96 -21.43 6.18
C MET A 413 5.36 -21.46 4.77
N THR A 414 6.18 -21.48 3.71
CA THR A 414 5.73 -21.45 2.31
C THR A 414 5.66 -22.83 1.63
N ASP A 415 6.15 -23.91 2.25
CA ASP A 415 6.01 -25.28 1.72
C ASP A 415 4.66 -25.92 2.08
N VAL A 416 3.72 -25.82 1.15
CA VAL A 416 2.37 -26.44 1.16
C VAL A 416 2.37 -27.93 1.54
N ALA A 417 3.43 -28.66 1.19
CA ALA A 417 3.48 -30.11 1.29
C ALA A 417 3.96 -30.62 2.65
N SER A 418 4.61 -29.76 3.43
CA SER A 418 5.04 -30.02 4.82
C SER A 418 4.40 -29.08 5.85
N PHE A 419 3.55 -28.13 5.46
CA PHE A 419 2.95 -27.20 6.41
C PHE A 419 1.97 -27.91 7.38
N GLY A 420 2.36 -27.96 8.66
CA GLY A 420 1.50 -28.23 9.80
C GLY A 420 1.64 -27.13 10.87
N PHE A 421 0.53 -26.66 11.43
CA PHE A 421 0.54 -25.48 12.31
C PHE A 421 1.48 -25.63 13.51
N ASP A 422 1.42 -26.78 14.19
CA ASP A 422 2.22 -27.06 15.38
C ASP A 422 3.70 -27.29 15.07
N GLU A 423 4.07 -27.75 13.86
CA GLU A 423 5.48 -27.94 13.48
C GLU A 423 6.21 -26.58 13.36
N ILE A 424 5.55 -25.59 12.75
CA ILE A 424 6.04 -24.20 12.69
C ILE A 424 6.06 -23.58 14.09
N LYS A 425 5.03 -23.83 14.90
CA LYS A 425 4.94 -23.36 16.30
C LYS A 425 6.10 -23.90 17.15
N GLU A 426 6.43 -25.18 17.01
CA GLU A 426 7.58 -25.82 17.67
C GLU A 426 8.92 -25.28 17.15
N PHE A 427 9.03 -24.95 15.86
CA PHE A 427 10.22 -24.31 15.29
C PHE A 427 10.44 -22.88 15.82
N PHE A 428 9.37 -22.12 16.07
CA PHE A 428 9.44 -20.85 16.80
C PHE A 428 9.90 -21.04 18.25
N GLN A 429 9.31 -21.99 18.99
CA GLN A 429 9.70 -22.31 20.37
C GLN A 429 11.20 -22.62 20.46
N LYS A 430 11.69 -23.53 19.61
CA LYS A 430 13.12 -23.92 19.55
C LYS A 430 14.07 -22.74 19.35
N ARG A 431 13.70 -21.71 18.57
CA ARG A 431 14.54 -20.49 18.43
C ARG A 431 14.44 -19.59 19.65
N LEU A 432 13.26 -19.42 20.25
CA LEU A 432 13.11 -18.68 21.50
C LEU A 432 13.89 -19.34 22.63
N ASP A 433 13.84 -20.66 22.78
CA ASP A 433 14.60 -21.41 23.80
C ASP A 433 16.11 -21.24 23.62
N PHE A 434 16.61 -21.35 22.39
CA PHE A 434 18.01 -21.08 22.07
C PHE A 434 18.43 -19.65 22.43
N LEU A 435 17.65 -18.64 22.03
CA LEU A 435 17.95 -17.24 22.31
C LEU A 435 17.81 -16.87 23.78
N LYS A 436 16.82 -17.44 24.50
CA LYS A 436 16.68 -17.31 25.96
C LYS A 436 17.94 -17.83 26.67
N ALA A 437 18.42 -19.03 26.29
CA ALA A 437 19.62 -19.62 26.87
C ALA A 437 20.86 -18.75 26.64
N GLU A 438 21.14 -18.35 25.39
CA GLU A 438 22.29 -17.49 25.07
C GLU A 438 22.19 -16.13 25.80
N MET A 439 21.00 -15.54 25.90
CA MET A 439 20.78 -14.26 26.62
C MET A 439 21.06 -14.38 28.13
N TYR A 440 20.60 -15.46 28.78
CA TYR A 440 20.86 -15.67 30.22
C TYR A 440 22.33 -16.01 30.51
N LEU A 441 23.00 -16.73 29.59
CA LEU A 441 24.45 -16.96 29.65
C LEU A 441 25.25 -15.64 29.48
N ALA A 442 24.89 -14.81 28.49
CA ALA A 442 25.51 -13.50 28.28
C ALA A 442 25.24 -12.52 29.44
N THR A 443 24.06 -12.57 30.06
CA THR A 443 23.71 -11.77 31.26
C THR A 443 24.62 -12.09 32.46
N SER A 444 25.22 -13.28 32.50
CA SER A 444 26.19 -13.66 33.53
C SER A 444 27.60 -13.08 33.29
N GLN A 445 27.82 -12.36 32.19
CA GLN A 445 29.11 -11.78 31.80
C GLN A 445 29.04 -10.25 31.79
N ALA A 446 29.72 -9.61 32.75
CA ALA A 446 29.59 -8.17 33.04
C ALA A 446 30.02 -7.20 31.91
N SER A 447 30.55 -7.70 30.80
CA SER A 447 30.96 -6.92 29.62
C SER A 447 30.02 -7.05 28.41
N ALA A 448 28.97 -7.89 28.48
CA ALA A 448 28.20 -8.33 27.31
C ALA A 448 26.99 -7.45 26.94
N THR A 449 26.88 -6.20 27.42
CA THR A 449 25.69 -5.35 27.24
C THR A 449 25.15 -5.29 25.81
N GLN A 450 26.00 -5.02 24.81
CA GLN A 450 25.57 -4.95 23.41
C GLN A 450 25.13 -6.31 22.85
N GLU A 451 25.75 -7.41 23.29
CA GLU A 451 25.36 -8.77 22.90
C GLU A 451 23.98 -9.11 23.47
N VAL A 452 23.71 -8.76 24.73
CA VAL A 452 22.39 -8.94 25.36
C VAL A 452 21.31 -8.08 24.66
N VAL A 453 21.62 -6.84 24.27
CA VAL A 453 20.71 -6.01 23.45
C VAL A 453 20.44 -6.66 22.09
N ASN A 454 21.48 -7.14 21.39
CA ASN A 454 21.32 -7.81 20.09
C ASN A 454 20.51 -9.12 20.19
N LEU A 455 20.62 -9.85 21.31
CA LEU A 455 19.81 -11.03 21.60
C LEU A 455 18.36 -10.68 21.96
N CYS A 456 18.14 -9.57 22.68
CA CYS A 456 16.80 -9.02 22.92
C CYS A 456 16.11 -8.62 21.60
N GLU A 457 16.80 -7.97 20.67
CA GLU A 457 16.22 -7.62 19.36
C GLU A 457 15.87 -8.87 18.53
N GLN A 458 16.68 -9.93 18.59
CA GLN A 458 16.33 -11.22 17.99
C GLN A 458 15.10 -11.85 18.65
N LEU A 459 15.04 -11.88 19.99
CA LEU A 459 13.88 -12.39 20.74
C LEU A 459 12.60 -11.63 20.36
N LEU A 460 12.64 -10.29 20.33
CA LEU A 460 11.50 -9.45 19.95
C LEU A 460 11.06 -9.66 18.50
N TYR A 461 12.00 -9.87 17.56
CA TYR A 461 11.67 -10.21 16.17
C TYR A 461 10.95 -11.57 16.06
N VAL A 462 11.48 -12.60 16.74
CA VAL A 462 10.88 -13.95 16.75
C VAL A 462 9.51 -13.92 17.42
N PHE A 463 9.37 -13.15 18.50
CA PHE A 463 8.13 -12.95 19.24
C PHE A 463 7.06 -12.20 18.41
N LEU A 464 7.45 -11.16 17.68
CA LEU A 464 6.57 -10.48 16.71
C LEU A 464 6.12 -11.44 15.60
N ARG A 465 7.03 -12.23 15.03
CA ARG A 465 6.71 -13.21 13.98
C ARG A 465 5.76 -14.31 14.47
N VAL A 466 5.95 -14.84 15.69
CA VAL A 466 5.05 -15.89 16.21
C VAL A 466 3.69 -15.33 16.65
N THR A 467 3.61 -14.15 17.25
CA THR A 467 2.32 -13.51 17.58
C THR A 467 1.54 -13.10 16.33
N ARG A 468 2.22 -12.68 15.26
CA ARG A 468 1.64 -12.54 13.91
C ARG A 468 1.10 -13.86 13.37
N TYR A 469 1.93 -14.90 13.34
CA TYR A 469 1.58 -16.23 12.84
C TYR A 469 0.36 -16.84 13.55
N LEU A 470 0.30 -16.72 14.89
CA LEU A 470 -0.86 -17.16 15.69
C LEU A 470 -2.14 -16.41 15.28
N ARG A 471 -2.07 -15.08 15.18
CA ARG A 471 -3.19 -14.22 14.78
C ARG A 471 -3.71 -14.55 13.39
N ASP A 472 -2.83 -14.70 12.41
CA ASP A 472 -3.17 -15.00 11.01
C ASP A 472 -3.71 -16.44 10.82
N SER A 473 -3.31 -17.36 11.69
CA SER A 473 -3.87 -18.72 11.81
C SER A 473 -5.22 -18.74 12.53
N GLY A 474 -5.64 -17.60 13.11
CA GLY A 474 -6.91 -17.36 13.78
C GLY A 474 -6.89 -17.41 15.32
N PHE A 475 -5.74 -17.68 15.94
CA PHE A 475 -5.53 -17.68 17.41
C PHE A 475 -5.19 -16.27 17.92
N SER A 476 -6.12 -15.32 17.73
CA SER A 476 -5.93 -13.92 18.12
C SER A 476 -5.87 -13.74 19.64
N GLU A 477 -6.66 -14.53 20.37
CA GLU A 477 -6.67 -14.63 21.82
C GLU A 477 -5.27 -14.95 22.37
N THR A 478 -4.60 -15.98 21.86
CA THR A 478 -3.26 -16.39 22.30
C THR A 478 -2.20 -15.35 21.91
N ALA A 479 -2.33 -14.73 20.73
CA ALA A 479 -1.42 -13.68 20.28
C ALA A 479 -1.47 -12.44 21.18
N VAL A 480 -2.65 -11.99 21.61
CA VAL A 480 -2.81 -10.88 22.55
C VAL A 480 -2.36 -11.27 23.95
N ALA A 481 -2.71 -12.48 24.43
CA ALA A 481 -2.28 -12.98 25.73
C ALA A 481 -0.74 -12.99 25.88
N LEU A 482 -0.02 -13.38 24.82
CA LEU A 482 1.44 -13.31 24.79
C LEU A 482 1.95 -11.87 24.98
N TRP A 483 1.39 -10.90 24.26
CA TRP A 483 1.76 -9.49 24.40
C TRP A 483 1.46 -8.95 25.81
N GLN A 484 0.30 -9.29 26.39
CA GLN A 484 -0.01 -8.98 27.79
C GLN A 484 1.08 -9.55 28.72
N GLY A 485 1.45 -10.82 28.57
CA GLY A 485 2.45 -11.50 29.39
C GLY A 485 3.84 -10.86 29.33
N ILE A 486 4.37 -10.58 28.13
CA ILE A 486 5.67 -9.92 27.97
C ILE A 486 5.66 -8.49 28.53
N LEU A 487 4.56 -7.75 28.39
CA LEU A 487 4.44 -6.40 28.94
C LEU A 487 4.43 -6.41 30.48
N GLU A 488 3.69 -7.31 31.12
CA GLU A 488 3.71 -7.49 32.58
C GLU A 488 5.11 -7.90 33.08
N LEU A 489 5.72 -8.92 32.45
CA LEU A 489 7.06 -9.40 32.81
C LEU A 489 8.14 -8.32 32.66
N THR A 490 7.99 -7.40 31.71
CA THR A 490 8.96 -6.34 31.41
C THR A 490 8.75 -5.08 32.25
N PHE A 491 7.50 -4.65 32.41
CA PHE A 491 7.16 -3.31 32.95
C PHE A 491 6.46 -3.33 34.31
N CYS A 492 5.86 -4.46 34.70
CA CYS A 492 5.09 -4.62 35.93
C CYS A 492 5.73 -5.60 36.94
N ARG A 493 7.00 -6.00 36.76
CA ARG A 493 7.67 -7.00 37.61
C ARG A 493 7.75 -6.59 39.08
N PRO A 494 7.38 -7.47 40.05
CA PRO A 494 7.58 -7.24 41.48
C PRO A 494 9.03 -6.93 41.85
N SER A 495 9.24 -5.95 42.72
CA SER A 495 10.59 -5.49 43.11
C SER A 495 11.47 -6.60 43.70
N GLY A 496 10.89 -7.52 44.48
CA GLY A 496 11.59 -8.69 45.04
C GLY A 496 12.05 -9.72 44.01
N LEU A 497 11.55 -9.65 42.77
CA LEU A 497 11.92 -10.55 41.66
C LEU A 497 12.88 -9.91 40.65
N VAL A 498 13.36 -8.69 40.91
CA VAL A 498 14.30 -7.97 40.01
C VAL A 498 15.65 -8.69 39.90
N ASP A 499 16.17 -9.19 41.03
CA ASP A 499 17.46 -9.89 41.12
C ASP A 499 17.32 -11.43 41.15
N SER A 500 16.13 -11.96 40.86
CA SER A 500 15.84 -13.40 40.83
C SER A 500 16.19 -14.04 39.49
N SER A 501 16.36 -15.37 39.46
CA SER A 501 16.52 -16.10 38.19
C SER A 501 15.26 -15.99 37.32
N ALA A 502 15.44 -16.07 36.00
CA ALA A 502 14.32 -16.03 35.06
C ALA A 502 13.29 -17.15 35.32
N GLU A 503 13.76 -18.33 35.71
CA GLU A 503 12.93 -19.48 36.10
C GLU A 503 12.03 -19.16 37.31
N ALA A 504 12.60 -18.60 38.38
CA ALA A 504 11.84 -18.21 39.57
C ALA A 504 10.85 -17.05 39.27
N CYS A 505 11.24 -16.13 38.38
CA CYS A 505 10.39 -15.04 37.92
C CYS A 505 9.18 -15.57 37.11
N LEU A 506 9.39 -16.52 36.19
CA LEU A 506 8.32 -17.15 35.41
C LEU A 506 7.40 -18.01 36.28
N LEU A 507 7.94 -18.78 37.23
CA LEU A 507 7.14 -19.55 38.19
C LEU A 507 6.24 -18.64 39.04
N ALA A 508 6.74 -17.51 39.53
CA ALA A 508 5.92 -16.54 40.28
C ALA A 508 4.95 -15.72 39.40
N PHE A 509 5.19 -15.65 38.07
CA PHE A 509 4.28 -15.01 37.13
C PHE A 509 3.06 -15.88 36.82
N ARG A 510 3.20 -17.22 36.85
CA ARG A 510 2.10 -18.16 36.69
C ARG A 510 0.93 -17.88 37.64
N ASP A 511 1.22 -17.70 38.94
CA ASP A 511 0.19 -17.48 39.97
C ASP A 511 -0.61 -16.19 39.74
N PHE A 512 -0.01 -15.19 39.07
CA PHE A 512 -0.68 -13.97 38.63
C PHE A 512 -1.47 -14.15 37.32
N TRP A 513 -0.99 -15.00 36.41
CA TRP A 513 -1.70 -15.28 35.16
C TRP A 513 -3.00 -16.07 35.38
N GLU A 514 -2.93 -17.04 36.29
CA GLU A 514 -4.02 -17.97 36.67
C GLU A 514 -5.01 -17.36 37.67
N SER A 515 -4.72 -16.20 38.29
CA SER A 515 -5.64 -15.55 39.25
C SER A 515 -6.80 -14.79 38.60
N GLU A 516 -6.80 -14.68 37.26
CA GLU A 516 -7.76 -13.90 36.48
C GLU A 516 -7.96 -12.45 37.00
N VAL A 517 -6.88 -11.76 37.38
CA VAL A 517 -6.93 -10.29 37.59
C VAL A 517 -6.87 -9.53 36.25
N PRO A 518 -7.15 -8.21 36.20
CA PRO A 518 -6.99 -7.41 34.98
C PRO A 518 -5.55 -7.39 34.45
N ARG A 519 -5.36 -7.77 33.18
CA ARG A 519 -4.05 -7.88 32.52
C ARG A 519 -3.66 -6.59 31.78
N PHE A 520 -2.37 -6.39 31.49
CA PHE A 520 -1.86 -5.18 30.82
C PHE A 520 -2.73 -4.65 29.66
N GLY A 521 -3.16 -3.39 29.75
CA GLY A 521 -4.02 -2.73 28.76
C GLY A 521 -5.52 -3.04 28.88
N GLU A 522 -5.95 -3.96 29.73
CA GLU A 522 -7.36 -4.16 30.05
C GLU A 522 -7.91 -2.99 30.90
N GLN A 523 -9.24 -2.94 31.07
CA GLN A 523 -9.85 -1.94 31.94
C GLN A 523 -9.48 -2.22 33.40
N ASP A 524 -9.21 -1.15 34.15
CA ASP A 524 -8.82 -1.17 35.58
C ASP A 524 -7.54 -1.98 35.92
N HIS A 525 -6.66 -2.22 34.94
CA HIS A 525 -5.35 -2.85 35.12
C HIS A 525 -4.41 -2.10 36.09
N GLN A 526 -4.07 -2.78 37.19
CA GLN A 526 -3.09 -2.32 38.18
C GLN A 526 -1.70 -2.92 37.92
N GLY A 527 -1.65 -4.22 37.59
CA GLY A 527 -0.46 -4.95 37.12
C GLY A 527 0.21 -5.82 38.18
N TRP A 528 1.11 -6.70 37.74
CA TRP A 528 1.67 -7.80 38.54
C TRP A 528 2.33 -7.36 39.86
N ASN A 529 3.13 -6.29 39.89
CA ASN A 529 3.73 -5.73 41.11
C ASN A 529 2.69 -5.25 42.14
N ALA A 530 1.52 -4.79 41.70
CA ALA A 530 0.43 -4.45 42.61
C ALA A 530 -0.22 -5.71 43.18
N PHE A 531 -0.43 -6.76 42.37
CA PHE A 531 -0.98 -8.05 42.82
C PHE A 531 -0.08 -8.72 43.86
N ALA A 532 1.24 -8.69 43.65
CA ALA A 532 2.22 -9.17 44.63
C ALA A 532 2.27 -8.35 45.94
N SER A 533 1.58 -7.20 46.00
CA SER A 533 1.53 -6.29 47.15
C SER A 533 0.16 -6.23 47.85
N SER A 534 -0.91 -6.55 47.12
CA SER A 534 -2.30 -6.47 47.57
C SER A 534 -3.21 -7.31 46.69
N ASP A 535 -4.18 -7.98 47.31
CA ASP A 535 -5.24 -8.72 46.63
C ASP A 535 -6.03 -7.80 45.66
N GLN A 536 -6.48 -8.34 44.53
CA GLN A 536 -7.17 -7.57 43.48
C GLN A 536 -8.48 -8.25 43.07
N ASP A 537 -9.53 -7.45 42.87
CA ASP A 537 -10.83 -7.93 42.45
C ASP A 537 -10.79 -8.49 41.00
N VAL A 538 -11.36 -9.67 40.82
CA VAL A 538 -11.62 -10.27 39.50
C VAL A 538 -12.79 -9.53 38.83
N PRO A 539 -12.68 -9.11 37.55
CA PRO A 539 -13.76 -8.45 36.82
C PRO A 539 -15.07 -9.23 36.75
N ASP A 540 -16.19 -8.49 36.71
CA ASP A 540 -17.51 -9.05 36.42
C ASP A 540 -17.53 -9.80 35.06
N PRO A 541 -18.24 -10.94 34.94
CA PRO A 541 -18.35 -11.70 33.70
C PRO A 541 -18.83 -10.88 32.50
N ARG A 542 -18.10 -10.97 31.38
CA ARG A 542 -18.52 -10.36 30.12
C ARG A 542 -19.70 -11.15 29.51
N ILE A 543 -20.79 -10.43 29.32
CA ILE A 543 -21.99 -10.89 28.60
C ILE A 543 -21.85 -10.44 27.15
N SER A 544 -21.72 -11.39 26.23
CA SER A 544 -21.61 -11.10 24.79
C SER A 544 -22.95 -10.72 24.18
N ALA A 545 -22.90 -9.95 23.08
CA ALA A 545 -24.09 -9.65 22.30
C ALA A 545 -24.58 -10.93 21.59
N PRO A 546 -25.89 -11.19 21.53
CA PRO A 546 -26.41 -12.41 20.90
C PRO A 546 -26.00 -12.47 19.42
N PRO A 547 -25.55 -13.63 18.91
CA PRO A 547 -24.98 -13.73 17.57
C PRO A 547 -26.00 -13.37 16.49
N GLU A 548 -25.56 -12.67 15.44
CA GLU A 548 -26.45 -12.30 14.34
C GLU A 548 -26.88 -13.54 13.54
N LEU A 549 -28.18 -13.61 13.22
CA LEU A 549 -28.70 -14.70 12.41
C LEU A 549 -28.19 -14.56 10.96
N PRO A 550 -27.48 -15.57 10.41
CA PRO A 550 -26.84 -15.44 9.11
C PRO A 550 -27.87 -15.27 8.00
N GLN A 551 -27.77 -14.14 7.30
CA GLN A 551 -28.77 -13.66 6.33
C GLN A 551 -28.79 -14.45 5.00
N SER A 552 -27.86 -15.40 4.83
CA SER A 552 -27.72 -16.21 3.62
C SER A 552 -28.71 -17.38 3.59
N ARG A 553 -29.26 -17.70 2.39
CA ARG A 553 -30.00 -18.97 2.19
C ARG A 553 -29.08 -20.17 2.01
N ASP A 554 -27.90 -19.93 1.45
CA ASP A 554 -26.82 -20.89 1.26
C ASP A 554 -26.15 -21.19 2.62
N VAL A 555 -25.99 -22.47 2.94
CA VAL A 555 -25.44 -22.95 4.23
C VAL A 555 -23.95 -22.69 4.37
N TYR A 556 -23.16 -22.83 3.31
CA TYR A 556 -21.71 -22.66 3.37
C TYR A 556 -21.35 -21.18 3.55
N LYS A 557 -22.08 -20.29 2.85
CA LYS A 557 -21.99 -18.84 3.09
C LYS A 557 -22.52 -18.44 4.47
N ALA A 558 -23.58 -19.09 4.98
CA ALA A 558 -24.10 -18.82 6.32
C ALA A 558 -23.08 -19.18 7.41
N TRP A 559 -22.49 -20.38 7.33
CA TRP A 559 -21.39 -20.82 8.20
C TRP A 559 -20.23 -19.82 8.14
N ALA A 560 -19.74 -19.48 6.94
CA ALA A 560 -18.59 -18.58 6.80
C ALA A 560 -18.84 -17.16 7.33
N SER A 561 -20.08 -16.64 7.26
CA SER A 561 -20.43 -15.37 7.91
C SER A 561 -20.39 -15.47 9.44
N SER A 562 -20.88 -16.57 10.02
CA SER A 562 -20.86 -16.77 11.48
C SER A 562 -19.45 -17.11 12.00
N GLU A 563 -18.64 -17.85 11.25
CA GLU A 563 -17.24 -18.14 11.56
C GLU A 563 -16.40 -16.86 11.56
N ARG A 564 -16.55 -15.99 10.54
CA ARG A 564 -15.91 -14.65 10.55
C ARG A 564 -16.39 -13.82 11.75
N GLN A 565 -17.69 -13.83 12.06
CA GLN A 565 -18.22 -13.08 13.22
C GLN A 565 -17.65 -13.58 14.56
N ARG A 566 -17.54 -14.91 14.78
CA ARG A 566 -16.87 -15.46 15.98
C ARG A 566 -15.36 -15.16 16.00
N CYS A 567 -14.68 -15.26 14.86
CA CYS A 567 -13.25 -14.94 14.75
C CYS A 567 -12.95 -13.47 15.09
N LEU A 568 -13.84 -12.55 14.74
CA LEU A 568 -13.76 -11.14 15.16
C LEU A 568 -14.11 -10.94 16.64
N GLY A 569 -15.08 -11.68 17.18
CA GLY A 569 -15.40 -11.66 18.62
C GLY A 569 -14.27 -12.23 19.50
N SER A 570 -13.46 -13.14 18.97
CA SER A 570 -12.34 -13.81 19.66
C SER A 570 -11.04 -12.99 19.66
N GLY A 571 -11.08 -11.72 19.25
CA GLY A 571 -9.90 -10.84 19.17
C GLY A 571 -9.23 -10.50 20.51
N MET A 572 -9.82 -10.87 21.64
CA MET A 572 -9.27 -10.71 23.00
C MET A 572 -9.46 -12.01 23.81
N PRO A 573 -8.53 -12.35 24.73
CA PRO A 573 -8.68 -13.47 25.66
C PRO A 573 -10.00 -13.40 26.45
N ALA A 574 -10.64 -14.55 26.63
CA ALA A 574 -11.74 -14.74 27.56
C ALA A 574 -11.23 -15.12 28.96
N ARG A 575 -12.09 -14.93 29.95
CA ARG A 575 -11.94 -15.38 31.34
C ARG A 575 -12.81 -16.61 31.54
N ALA A 576 -12.46 -17.51 32.45
CA ALA A 576 -13.21 -18.74 32.72
C ALA A 576 -14.66 -18.49 33.16
N VAL A 577 -14.95 -17.28 33.66
CA VAL A 577 -16.29 -16.82 34.04
C VAL A 577 -17.10 -16.14 32.92
N ASP A 578 -16.46 -15.75 31.80
CA ASP A 578 -17.15 -15.08 30.68
C ASP A 578 -18.11 -16.03 29.96
N GLN A 579 -19.24 -15.50 29.45
CA GLN A 579 -20.22 -16.33 28.73
C GLN A 579 -19.59 -17.07 27.52
N ASP A 580 -18.66 -16.40 26.83
CA ASP A 580 -18.02 -16.92 25.63
C ASP A 580 -17.11 -18.14 25.90
N ALA A 581 -16.57 -18.27 27.13
CA ALA A 581 -15.76 -19.43 27.52
C ALA A 581 -16.57 -20.73 27.58
N VAL A 582 -17.89 -20.63 27.74
CA VAL A 582 -18.82 -21.78 27.72
C VAL A 582 -19.13 -22.22 26.28
N GLU A 583 -19.10 -21.31 25.30
CA GLU A 583 -19.28 -21.63 23.88
C GLU A 583 -17.97 -22.06 23.19
N ASP A 584 -16.82 -21.57 23.65
CA ASP A 584 -15.50 -21.84 23.06
C ASP A 584 -14.37 -21.78 24.11
N PRO A 585 -14.09 -22.89 24.81
CA PRO A 585 -13.12 -22.94 25.92
C PRO A 585 -11.70 -22.51 25.55
N LEU A 586 -11.30 -22.67 24.28
CA LEU A 586 -9.98 -22.28 23.77
C LEU A 586 -9.74 -20.75 23.79
N ARG A 587 -10.78 -19.95 24.05
CA ARG A 587 -10.63 -18.52 24.31
C ARG A 587 -10.01 -18.18 25.67
N VAL A 588 -10.05 -19.10 26.63
CA VAL A 588 -9.46 -18.92 27.96
C VAL A 588 -8.00 -19.37 27.90
N VAL A 589 -7.10 -18.41 27.73
CA VAL A 589 -5.67 -18.68 27.58
C VAL A 589 -5.02 -18.89 28.95
N MET A 590 -4.62 -20.13 29.23
CA MET A 590 -3.94 -20.55 30.47
C MET A 590 -2.44 -20.27 30.38
N TYR A 591 -1.73 -20.30 31.51
CA TYR A 591 -0.29 -20.06 31.53
C TYR A 591 0.48 -21.09 30.68
N SER A 592 0.04 -22.36 30.71
CA SER A 592 0.62 -23.46 29.93
C SER A 592 0.62 -23.22 28.41
N ASP A 593 -0.31 -22.41 27.91
CA ASP A 593 -0.47 -22.17 26.48
C ASP A 593 0.55 -21.16 25.95
N ILE A 594 1.09 -20.33 26.85
CA ILE A 594 2.01 -19.23 26.55
C ILE A 594 3.42 -19.41 27.16
N GLU A 595 3.58 -20.20 28.22
CA GLU A 595 4.81 -20.43 29.00
C GLU A 595 6.07 -20.56 28.13
N SER A 596 6.04 -21.47 27.15
CA SER A 596 7.16 -21.73 26.22
C SER A 596 7.64 -20.50 25.42
N PHE A 597 6.77 -19.53 25.15
CA PHE A 597 7.08 -18.33 24.37
C PHE A 597 7.51 -17.13 25.23
N LEU A 598 7.25 -17.17 26.55
CA LEU A 598 7.59 -16.08 27.46
C LEU A 598 9.10 -16.05 27.77
N PHE A 599 9.61 -14.85 28.02
CA PHE A 599 11.00 -14.59 28.41
C PHE A 599 11.11 -13.38 29.34
N VAL A 600 12.17 -13.37 30.14
CA VAL A 600 12.41 -12.35 31.17
C VAL A 600 13.54 -11.44 30.71
N ILE A 601 13.22 -10.24 30.24
CA ILE A 601 14.24 -9.22 29.90
C ILE A 601 14.94 -8.78 31.21
N PRO A 602 16.29 -8.74 31.28
CA PRO A 602 16.99 -8.26 32.47
C PRO A 602 16.64 -6.80 32.79
N SER A 603 16.30 -6.47 34.03
CA SER A 603 15.76 -5.16 34.42
C SER A 603 16.69 -3.97 34.10
N TRP A 604 18.00 -4.21 34.05
CA TRP A 604 19.02 -3.22 33.68
C TRP A 604 19.16 -2.99 32.15
N ILE A 605 18.64 -3.92 31.34
CA ILE A 605 18.54 -3.81 29.87
C ILE A 605 17.24 -3.13 29.45
N VAL A 606 16.15 -3.25 30.22
CA VAL A 606 14.82 -2.69 29.86
C VAL A 606 14.88 -1.23 29.36
N PRO A 607 15.61 -0.28 29.99
CA PRO A 607 15.71 1.10 29.49
C PRO A 607 16.46 1.28 28.15
N GLN A 608 17.15 0.25 27.66
CA GLN A 608 17.87 0.23 26.38
C GLN A 608 17.07 -0.47 25.26
N VAL A 609 16.02 -1.24 25.62
CA VAL A 609 15.19 -1.99 24.68
C VAL A 609 13.70 -1.61 24.73
N SER A 610 13.29 -0.71 25.62
CA SER A 610 11.88 -0.29 25.78
C SER A 610 11.30 0.32 24.51
N ALA A 611 12.11 1.04 23.72
CA ALA A 611 11.71 1.56 22.42
C ALA A 611 11.48 0.42 21.40
N GLN A 612 12.35 -0.60 21.36
CA GLN A 612 12.19 -1.78 20.50
C GLN A 612 10.98 -2.64 20.92
N VAL A 613 10.70 -2.78 22.22
CA VAL A 613 9.48 -3.45 22.73
C VAL A 613 8.23 -2.70 22.26
N ALA A 614 8.21 -1.37 22.42
CA ALA A 614 7.07 -0.53 22.02
C ALA A 614 6.89 -0.45 20.49
N GLU A 615 7.98 -0.47 19.72
CA GLU A 615 7.95 -0.52 18.26
C GLU A 615 7.48 -1.90 17.74
N ALA A 616 7.96 -3.01 18.32
CA ALA A 616 7.48 -4.35 17.98
C ALA A 616 5.98 -4.52 18.29
N LEU A 617 5.52 -4.01 19.44
CA LEU A 617 4.09 -3.92 19.77
C LEU A 617 3.33 -3.05 18.76
N SER A 618 3.88 -1.89 18.38
CA SER A 618 3.27 -1.01 17.38
C SER A 618 3.13 -1.72 16.02
N GLN A 619 4.13 -2.48 15.60
CA GLN A 619 4.08 -3.31 14.39
C GLN A 619 3.04 -4.44 14.51
N PHE A 620 2.89 -5.10 15.66
CA PHE A 620 1.80 -6.07 15.90
C PHE A 620 0.40 -5.43 15.84
N CYS A 621 0.26 -4.22 16.36
CA CYS A 621 -1.01 -3.47 16.35
C CYS A 621 -1.31 -2.73 15.04
N HIS A 622 -0.43 -2.80 14.03
CA HIS A 622 -0.51 -2.05 12.76
C HIS A 622 -0.44 -0.52 12.93
N LEU A 623 0.30 -0.05 13.93
CA LEU A 623 0.51 1.37 14.22
C LEU A 623 1.73 1.93 13.45
N PRO A 624 1.89 3.27 13.38
CA PRO A 624 3.04 3.91 12.73
C PRO A 624 4.38 3.54 13.38
N ALA A 625 5.49 3.97 12.77
CA ALA A 625 6.78 3.97 13.46
C ALA A 625 6.75 4.94 14.65
N LEU A 626 7.49 4.62 15.71
CA LEU A 626 7.71 5.55 16.84
C LEU A 626 8.90 6.49 16.60
N SER A 627 9.83 6.12 15.73
CA SER A 627 11.10 6.82 15.51
C SER A 627 11.77 6.41 14.18
N ASP A 628 13.00 6.87 13.94
CA ASP A 628 13.82 6.38 12.81
C ASP A 628 14.36 4.98 13.14
N LEU A 629 13.95 3.99 12.34
CA LEU A 629 14.18 2.58 12.64
C LEU A 629 15.49 2.05 12.06
N HIS A 630 16.12 1.20 12.86
CA HIS A 630 17.42 0.59 12.60
C HIS A 630 17.35 -0.90 12.96
N GLY A 631 18.41 -1.65 12.64
CA GLY A 631 18.57 -3.04 13.07
C GLY A 631 17.41 -3.97 12.65
N LEU A 632 17.06 -4.89 13.54
CA LEU A 632 16.05 -5.91 13.26
C LEU A 632 14.62 -5.35 13.22
N MET A 633 14.33 -4.24 13.91
CA MET A 633 13.00 -3.63 13.92
C MET A 633 12.66 -2.93 12.61
N GLN A 634 13.66 -2.40 11.87
CA GLN A 634 13.46 -1.98 10.48
C GLN A 634 13.30 -3.19 9.55
N ALA A 635 14.12 -4.24 9.73
CA ALA A 635 14.02 -5.45 8.92
C ALA A 635 12.64 -6.13 9.06
N ALA A 636 12.01 -6.04 10.24
CA ALA A 636 10.66 -6.53 10.52
C ALA A 636 9.54 -5.76 9.78
N ARG A 637 9.82 -4.57 9.21
CA ARG A 637 8.88 -3.85 8.32
C ARG A 637 9.04 -4.21 6.85
N ASP A 638 10.20 -4.72 6.47
CA ASP A 638 10.52 -5.24 5.12
C ASP A 638 10.19 -6.75 4.99
N ASP A 639 9.46 -7.31 5.95
CA ASP A 639 9.11 -8.72 6.09
C ASP A 639 7.61 -8.95 5.76
N GLN A 640 7.33 -9.96 4.94
CA GLN A 640 5.98 -10.30 4.48
C GLN A 640 5.12 -11.01 5.53
N PHE A 641 5.74 -11.63 6.56
CA PHE A 641 5.05 -12.35 7.62
C PHE A 641 4.63 -11.46 8.79
N THR A 642 4.93 -10.15 8.70
CA THR A 642 4.58 -9.12 9.69
C THR A 642 3.77 -7.96 9.10
N SER A 643 3.69 -7.87 7.76
CA SER A 643 3.05 -6.77 7.02
C SER A 643 1.56 -6.61 7.32
N GLY A 644 1.07 -5.39 7.13
CA GLY A 644 -0.25 -4.98 7.57
C GLY A 644 -1.42 -5.37 6.66
N PHE A 645 -2.62 -5.03 7.15
CA PHE A 645 -3.85 -5.16 6.38
C PHE A 645 -3.94 -4.01 5.36
N HIS A 646 -3.91 -4.32 4.05
CA HIS A 646 -3.90 -3.31 2.98
C HIS A 646 -5.29 -2.70 2.72
N ALA A 647 -5.78 -1.96 3.71
CA ALA A 647 -7.13 -1.40 3.75
C ALA A 647 -7.51 -0.59 2.52
N HIS A 648 -6.58 0.22 2.00
CA HIS A 648 -6.81 1.10 0.87
C HIS A 648 -6.64 0.38 -0.47
N LEU A 649 -5.84 -0.69 -0.52
CA LEU A 649 -5.81 -1.62 -1.66
C LEU A 649 -7.13 -2.41 -1.76
N HIS A 650 -7.58 -3.03 -0.67
CA HIS A 650 -8.87 -3.74 -0.62
C HIS A 650 -10.02 -2.80 -0.99
N ALA A 651 -10.10 -1.62 -0.37
CA ALA A 651 -11.08 -0.61 -0.74
C ALA A 651 -11.00 -0.19 -2.22
N ALA A 652 -9.80 -0.02 -2.79
CA ALA A 652 -9.65 0.32 -4.21
C ALA A 652 -10.14 -0.79 -5.16
N VAL A 653 -10.05 -2.06 -4.75
CA VAL A 653 -10.62 -3.20 -5.48
C VAL A 653 -12.14 -3.18 -5.36
N ASP A 654 -12.66 -3.04 -4.14
CA ASP A 654 -14.09 -3.17 -3.85
C ASP A 654 -14.90 -1.96 -4.37
N PHE A 655 -14.40 -0.72 -4.27
CA PHE A 655 -15.07 0.48 -4.84
C PHE A 655 -15.30 0.37 -6.36
N LYS A 656 -14.38 -0.27 -7.10
CA LYS A 656 -14.51 -0.48 -8.56
C LYS A 656 -15.49 -1.60 -8.95
N THR A 657 -16.19 -2.21 -7.98
CA THR A 657 -17.42 -2.98 -8.25
C THR A 657 -18.64 -2.07 -8.44
N SER A 658 -18.70 -0.93 -7.73
CA SER A 658 -19.89 -0.07 -7.66
C SER A 658 -20.10 0.76 -8.95
N GLU A 659 -19.03 1.37 -9.48
CA GLU A 659 -19.10 2.19 -10.71
C GLU A 659 -19.50 1.38 -11.96
N GLN A 660 -19.42 0.05 -11.94
CA GLN A 660 -19.94 -0.79 -13.03
C GLN A 660 -21.47 -0.70 -13.20
N THR A 661 -22.16 -0.03 -12.26
CA THR A 661 -23.60 0.29 -12.33
C THR A 661 -23.90 1.70 -12.86
N SER A 662 -22.89 2.56 -13.05
CA SER A 662 -23.06 3.97 -13.43
C SER A 662 -21.98 4.42 -14.43
N GLY A 663 -22.35 4.52 -15.72
CA GLY A 663 -21.43 4.83 -16.81
C GLY A 663 -20.89 6.27 -16.82
N ALA A 664 -19.94 6.58 -15.95
CA ALA A 664 -19.20 7.84 -15.94
C ALA A 664 -18.04 7.80 -16.98
N LEU A 665 -18.31 8.24 -18.20
CA LEU A 665 -17.29 8.40 -19.24
C LEU A 665 -16.44 9.66 -18.98
N GLY A 666 -15.23 9.48 -18.48
CA GLY A 666 -14.12 10.44 -18.63
C GLY A 666 -14.20 11.71 -17.77
N GLU A 667 -14.21 11.58 -16.44
CA GLU A 667 -13.79 12.71 -15.59
C GLU A 667 -12.27 12.93 -15.70
N ASP A 668 -11.91 14.07 -16.31
CA ASP A 668 -10.55 14.53 -16.58
C ASP A 668 -9.64 14.44 -15.34
N HIS A 669 -8.60 13.60 -15.40
CA HIS A 669 -7.61 13.40 -14.34
C HIS A 669 -6.56 14.54 -14.32
N GLY A 670 -7.03 15.78 -14.44
CA GLY A 670 -6.19 16.97 -14.40
C GLY A 670 -5.70 17.33 -12.99
N PRO A 671 -4.61 18.10 -12.88
CA PRO A 671 -3.97 18.51 -11.61
C PRO A 671 -4.84 19.31 -10.61
N LYS A 672 -6.13 19.49 -10.88
CA LYS A 672 -7.10 20.13 -9.96
C LYS A 672 -7.70 19.14 -8.95
N LYS A 673 -7.64 17.84 -9.20
CA LYS A 673 -7.99 16.80 -8.21
C LYS A 673 -6.79 16.61 -7.29
N ALA A 674 -7.03 16.47 -5.98
CA ALA A 674 -5.95 16.25 -5.01
C ALA A 674 -5.24 14.89 -5.28
N PRO A 675 -3.94 14.76 -4.92
CA PRO A 675 -3.26 13.47 -4.94
C PRO A 675 -3.93 12.49 -3.96
N GLN A 676 -3.71 11.20 -4.14
CA GLN A 676 -4.25 10.17 -3.27
C GLN A 676 -3.38 10.04 -2.01
N PHE A 677 -3.78 10.68 -0.92
CA PHE A 677 -3.06 10.74 0.37
C PHE A 677 -3.08 9.46 1.22
N LEU A 678 -3.86 8.44 0.82
CA LEU A 678 -4.09 7.21 1.58
C LEU A 678 -3.16 6.10 1.10
N HIS A 679 -2.33 5.55 1.99
CA HIS A 679 -1.32 4.54 1.65
C HIS A 679 -1.42 3.32 2.56
N ASP A 680 -1.31 2.15 1.93
CA ASP A 680 -0.99 0.90 2.63
C ASP A 680 0.54 0.86 2.81
N GLU A 681 1.03 0.27 3.90
CA GLU A 681 2.47 0.12 4.18
C GLU A 681 3.29 1.40 3.97
N ALA A 682 2.86 2.49 4.63
CA ALA A 682 3.42 3.82 4.51
C ALA A 682 4.95 3.88 4.78
N ARG A 683 5.75 3.94 3.71
CA ARG A 683 7.20 4.19 3.79
C ARG A 683 7.46 5.66 3.55
N MET A 684 7.68 6.37 4.64
CA MET A 684 8.04 7.78 4.69
C MET A 684 8.69 8.04 6.05
N ALA A 685 9.70 8.91 6.13
CA ALA A 685 10.39 9.20 7.39
C ALA A 685 9.49 9.89 8.42
N TYR A 686 9.70 9.54 9.70
CA TYR A 686 8.82 9.87 10.83
C TYR A 686 8.76 11.37 11.13
N SER A 687 7.56 11.96 11.12
CA SER A 687 7.36 13.33 11.61
C SER A 687 5.98 13.54 12.22
N THR A 688 5.90 14.41 13.23
CA THR A 688 4.67 14.75 13.96
C THR A 688 3.54 15.24 13.06
N ASP A 689 3.87 15.94 11.97
CA ASP A 689 2.91 16.49 11.00
C ASP A 689 2.38 15.45 9.99
N LEU A 690 2.80 14.19 10.11
CA LEU A 690 2.25 13.01 9.45
C LEU A 690 1.49 12.08 10.43
N LEU A 691 1.66 12.26 11.75
CA LEU A 691 0.83 11.62 12.78
C LEU A 691 -0.47 12.38 13.02
N VAL A 692 -0.39 13.70 13.24
CA VAL A 692 -1.52 14.56 13.59
C VAL A 692 -1.87 15.46 12.41
N VAL A 693 -2.76 14.99 11.55
CA VAL A 693 -2.99 15.57 10.22
C VAL A 693 -4.47 15.86 9.96
N GLY A 694 -4.75 16.98 9.30
CA GLY A 694 -6.04 17.25 8.67
C GLY A 694 -6.24 16.42 7.39
N SER A 695 -7.47 16.38 6.87
CA SER A 695 -7.87 15.55 5.73
C SER A 695 -7.34 16.00 4.35
N ASP A 696 -6.33 16.89 4.31
CA ASP A 696 -5.83 17.51 3.08
C ASP A 696 -4.32 17.29 2.82
N TRP A 697 -3.69 16.39 3.57
CA TRP A 697 -2.29 15.96 3.41
C TRP A 697 -2.13 14.45 3.70
N PHE A 698 -0.93 13.91 3.42
CA PHE A 698 -0.53 12.54 3.75
C PHE A 698 -0.52 12.31 5.27
N SER A 699 -0.87 11.11 5.71
CA SER A 699 -0.76 10.69 7.12
C SER A 699 -0.39 9.22 7.24
N TYR A 700 0.06 8.79 8.41
CA TYR A 700 0.31 7.37 8.71
C TYR A 700 -0.95 6.52 8.94
N GLY A 701 -2.16 7.06 8.77
CA GLY A 701 -3.39 6.25 8.80
C GLY A 701 -3.77 5.69 10.18
N ILE A 702 -3.44 6.40 11.27
CA ILE A 702 -3.76 6.04 12.68
C ILE A 702 -5.28 5.80 12.89
N THR A 703 -6.10 6.30 11.97
CA THR A 703 -7.53 6.04 11.87
C THR A 703 -7.87 4.55 11.76
N THR A 704 -8.54 4.05 12.79
CA THR A 704 -9.31 2.81 12.90
C THR A 704 -10.48 2.71 11.91
N THR A 705 -10.24 3.00 10.64
CA THR A 705 -11.22 2.94 9.54
C THR A 705 -11.07 1.67 8.70
N VAL A 706 -10.26 0.71 9.15
CA VAL A 706 -10.40 -0.70 8.77
C VAL A 706 -11.74 -1.19 9.34
N PRO A 707 -12.73 -1.58 8.51
CA PRO A 707 -14.07 -1.93 9.01
C PRO A 707 -14.09 -3.15 9.93
N ASP A 708 -13.05 -3.99 9.84
CA ASP A 708 -13.00 -5.33 10.41
C ASP A 708 -12.09 -5.45 11.66
N ILE A 709 -11.63 -4.34 12.26
CA ILE A 709 -10.89 -4.39 13.54
C ILE A 709 -11.89 -4.43 14.72
N PRO A 710 -11.83 -5.43 15.62
CA PRO A 710 -12.68 -5.47 16.81
C PRO A 710 -12.45 -4.27 17.73
N ARG A 711 -13.55 -3.69 18.25
CA ARG A 711 -13.52 -2.56 19.20
C ARG A 711 -12.60 -2.85 20.39
N ASP A 712 -12.72 -4.02 20.97
CA ASP A 712 -12.05 -4.39 22.21
C ASP A 712 -10.52 -4.49 22.02
N PHE A 713 -10.08 -5.01 20.85
CA PHE A 713 -8.66 -5.01 20.46
C PHE A 713 -8.13 -3.57 20.26
N HIS A 714 -8.92 -2.68 19.66
CA HIS A 714 -8.54 -1.27 19.57
C HIS A 714 -8.45 -0.62 20.96
N ASP A 715 -9.46 -0.79 21.80
CA ASP A 715 -9.53 -0.12 23.10
C ASP A 715 -8.40 -0.65 24.02
N TRP A 716 -8.06 -1.95 23.97
CA TRP A 716 -6.84 -2.52 24.54
C TRP A 716 -5.56 -1.90 23.98
N THR A 717 -5.45 -1.72 22.65
CA THR A 717 -4.29 -1.08 22.00
C THR A 717 -4.11 0.36 22.50
N SER A 718 -5.19 1.14 22.56
CA SER A 718 -5.19 2.52 23.08
C SER A 718 -4.76 2.59 24.54
N ASN A 719 -5.26 1.68 25.38
CA ASN A 719 -4.90 1.59 26.80
C ASN A 719 -3.43 1.18 27.00
N THR A 720 -2.97 0.17 26.28
CA THR A 720 -1.57 -0.31 26.34
C THR A 720 -0.59 0.81 26.01
N ILE A 721 -0.84 1.55 24.92
CA ILE A 721 -0.02 2.71 24.52
C ILE A 721 -0.13 3.86 25.56
N GLN A 722 -1.29 4.07 26.19
CA GLN A 722 -1.46 5.03 27.29
C GLN A 722 -0.61 4.67 28.52
N GLU A 723 -0.58 3.41 28.93
CA GLU A 723 0.17 2.97 30.10
C GLU A 723 1.68 3.01 29.88
N LEU A 724 2.16 2.59 28.71
CA LEU A 724 3.57 2.75 28.33
C LEU A 724 3.98 4.24 28.39
N ALA A 725 3.16 5.14 27.84
CA ALA A 725 3.44 6.58 27.81
C ALA A 725 3.38 7.28 29.19
N LEU A 726 2.47 6.88 30.08
CA LEU A 726 2.15 7.61 31.32
C LEU A 726 2.62 6.92 32.62
N LYS A 727 2.53 5.58 32.70
CA LYS A 727 2.81 4.77 33.89
C LYS A 727 4.26 4.28 33.87
N HIS A 728 4.71 3.73 32.73
CA HIS A 728 6.04 3.13 32.58
C HIS A 728 7.08 4.07 31.94
N LYS A 729 6.65 5.27 31.53
CA LYS A 729 7.49 6.40 31.08
C LYS A 729 8.33 6.16 29.82
N VAL A 730 7.79 5.41 28.87
CA VAL A 730 8.36 5.29 27.51
C VAL A 730 8.03 6.58 26.75
N GLU A 731 9.03 7.37 26.38
CA GLU A 731 8.83 8.71 25.80
C GLU A 731 8.40 8.65 24.33
N GLU A 732 8.90 7.66 23.60
CA GLU A 732 8.72 7.43 22.16
C GLU A 732 7.26 7.21 21.77
N VAL A 733 6.46 6.58 22.65
CA VAL A 733 5.02 6.37 22.45
C VAL A 733 4.16 7.60 22.78
N GLY A 734 4.76 8.68 23.29
CA GLY A 734 4.02 9.86 23.75
C GLY A 734 3.22 10.56 22.63
N GLU A 735 3.84 10.75 21.46
CA GLU A 735 3.17 11.34 20.28
C GLU A 735 2.06 10.41 19.75
N LEU A 736 2.33 9.10 19.69
CA LEU A 736 1.36 8.10 19.26
C LEU A 736 0.16 8.05 20.21
N HIS A 737 0.36 8.07 21.52
CA HIS A 737 -0.73 8.15 22.51
C HIS A 737 -1.61 9.39 22.32
N LEU A 738 -1.00 10.56 22.11
CA LEU A 738 -1.74 11.81 21.89
C LEU A 738 -2.54 11.78 20.58
N SER A 739 -1.96 11.26 19.50
CA SER A 739 -2.61 11.15 18.18
C SER A 739 -3.76 10.13 18.16
N LEU A 740 -3.61 8.97 18.83
CA LEU A 740 -4.70 8.00 19.05
C LEU A 740 -5.86 8.64 19.85
N GLN A 741 -5.57 9.26 20.99
CA GLN A 741 -6.59 9.92 21.81
C GLN A 741 -7.29 11.07 21.08
N TRP A 742 -6.55 11.84 20.27
CA TRP A 742 -7.14 12.86 19.41
C TRP A 742 -8.05 12.25 18.33
N THR A 743 -7.61 11.20 17.65
CA THR A 743 -8.36 10.52 16.58
C THR A 743 -9.70 9.96 17.09
N HIS A 744 -9.73 9.41 18.31
CA HIS A 744 -10.94 8.82 18.90
C HIS A 744 -11.83 9.82 19.65
N LYS A 745 -11.22 10.76 20.39
CA LYS A 745 -11.93 11.74 21.23
C LYS A 745 -11.18 13.09 21.17
N PRO A 746 -11.37 13.91 20.11
CA PRO A 746 -10.61 15.16 19.90
C PRO A 746 -10.63 16.14 21.08
N GLN A 747 -11.71 16.11 21.88
CA GLN A 747 -11.88 16.90 23.11
C GLN A 747 -10.89 16.51 24.23
N ASN A 748 -10.46 15.25 24.29
CA ASN A 748 -9.54 14.74 25.32
C ASN A 748 -8.08 15.12 25.06
N ALA A 749 -7.69 15.40 23.80
CA ALA A 749 -6.31 15.69 23.41
C ALA A 749 -5.65 16.76 24.30
N LYS A 750 -6.40 17.80 24.67
CA LYS A 750 -5.97 18.88 25.57
C LYS A 750 -5.63 18.42 27.00
N LYS A 751 -6.32 17.40 27.51
CA LYS A 751 -6.04 16.78 28.82
C LYS A 751 -4.81 15.87 28.70
N THR A 752 -4.79 15.02 27.66
CA THR A 752 -3.70 14.09 27.37
C THR A 752 -2.37 14.81 27.16
N ALA A 753 -2.31 15.81 26.30
CA ALA A 753 -1.12 16.61 26.04
C ALA A 753 -0.59 17.30 27.30
N LYS A 754 -1.47 17.86 28.15
CA LYS A 754 -1.06 18.44 29.44
C LYS A 754 -0.55 17.42 30.44
N GLY A 755 -1.01 16.17 30.37
CA GLY A 755 -0.44 15.05 31.14
C GLY A 755 0.96 14.70 30.67
N LEU A 756 1.12 14.46 29.37
CA LEU A 756 2.41 14.12 28.73
C LEU A 756 3.45 15.23 28.94
N LEU A 757 3.11 16.50 28.67
CA LEU A 757 4.02 17.64 28.83
C LEU A 757 4.38 17.95 30.31
N LYS A 758 3.66 17.38 31.28
CA LYS A 758 4.06 17.42 32.70
C LYS A 758 5.11 16.35 33.02
N LEU A 759 5.13 15.24 32.29
CA LEU A 759 6.12 14.16 32.42
C LEU A 759 7.38 14.45 31.59
N TYR A 760 7.20 14.95 30.36
CA TYR A 760 8.25 15.21 29.37
C TYR A 760 8.31 16.69 28.95
N PRO A 761 8.60 17.63 29.88
CA PRO A 761 8.59 19.08 29.59
C PRO A 761 9.64 19.52 28.56
N THR A 762 10.63 18.67 28.27
CA THR A 762 11.71 18.91 27.28
C THR A 762 11.40 18.34 25.89
N ASN A 763 10.33 17.56 25.73
CA ASN A 763 10.00 16.93 24.45
C ASN A 763 9.30 17.93 23.52
N ILE A 764 10.03 18.38 22.50
CA ILE A 764 9.59 19.42 21.56
C ILE A 764 8.56 18.90 20.53
N GLU A 765 8.61 17.61 20.20
CA GLU A 765 7.67 17.01 19.24
C GLU A 765 6.26 16.88 19.87
N LEU A 766 6.16 16.59 21.17
CA LEU A 766 4.90 16.66 21.92
C LEU A 766 4.27 18.07 21.92
N TYR A 767 5.06 19.15 21.94
CA TYR A 767 4.52 20.51 21.77
C TYR A 767 3.99 20.75 20.35
N LYS A 768 4.64 20.20 19.31
CA LYS A 768 4.13 20.22 17.93
C LYS A 768 2.84 19.41 17.81
N ALA A 769 2.78 18.20 18.37
CA ALA A 769 1.62 17.31 18.33
C ALA A 769 0.40 17.95 19.02
N TYR A 770 0.61 18.60 20.17
CA TYR A 770 -0.43 19.36 20.86
C TYR A 770 -0.89 20.60 20.06
N ALA A 771 0.05 21.33 19.45
CA ALA A 771 -0.29 22.46 18.59
C ALA A 771 -1.07 22.03 17.33
N TYR A 772 -0.64 20.97 16.63
CA TYR A 772 -1.33 20.47 15.45
C TYR A 772 -2.70 19.87 15.76
N SER A 773 -2.88 19.18 16.89
CA SER A 773 -4.20 18.65 17.29
C SER A 773 -5.16 19.77 17.67
N GLU A 774 -4.73 20.80 18.41
CA GLU A 774 -5.57 21.98 18.68
C GLU A 774 -5.82 22.81 17.41
N TYR A 775 -4.86 22.89 16.47
CA TYR A 775 -5.07 23.52 15.15
C TYR A 775 -6.13 22.78 14.34
N CYS A 776 -6.07 21.45 14.26
CA CYS A 776 -7.07 20.64 13.56
C CYS A 776 -8.44 20.66 14.26
N ASN A 777 -8.49 20.89 15.57
CA ASN A 777 -9.71 21.21 16.32
C ASN A 777 -10.26 22.63 16.04
N GLY A 778 -9.55 23.47 15.28
CA GLY A 778 -9.91 24.87 14.99
C GLY A 778 -9.40 25.89 16.01
N ASN A 779 -8.74 25.46 17.08
CA ASN A 779 -8.28 26.31 18.19
C ASN A 779 -6.94 26.99 17.90
N PHE A 780 -6.84 27.70 16.77
CA PHE A 780 -5.59 28.29 16.26
C PHE A 780 -4.82 29.12 17.30
N GLU A 781 -5.49 30.03 18.04
CA GLU A 781 -4.80 30.87 19.02
C GLU A 781 -4.21 30.06 20.19
N LEU A 782 -4.79 28.91 20.52
CA LEU A 782 -4.21 28.01 21.52
C LEU A 782 -2.96 27.32 20.97
N ALA A 783 -3.02 26.79 19.75
CA ALA A 783 -1.85 26.21 19.07
C ALA A 783 -0.68 27.21 18.95
N LYS A 784 -0.99 28.44 18.57
CA LYS A 784 -0.03 29.57 18.49
C LYS A 784 0.60 29.88 19.84
N ASN A 785 -0.20 30.04 20.90
CA ASN A 785 0.31 30.29 22.24
C ASN A 785 1.14 29.12 22.81
N VAL A 786 0.80 27.86 22.48
CA VAL A 786 1.58 26.68 22.88
C VAL A 786 2.97 26.71 22.26
N LEU A 787 3.11 26.93 20.94
CA LEU A 787 4.41 26.98 20.28
C LEU A 787 5.25 28.19 20.71
N LEU A 788 4.63 29.37 20.89
CA LEU A 788 5.33 30.57 21.37
C LEU A 788 5.84 30.41 22.82
N SER A 789 5.04 29.76 23.68
CA SER A 789 5.47 29.43 25.05
C SER A 789 6.64 28.43 25.05
N ALA A 790 6.57 27.38 24.23
CA ALA A 790 7.67 26.40 24.11
C ALA A 790 8.96 27.02 23.55
N ALA A 791 8.84 27.84 22.52
CA ALA A 791 9.99 28.47 21.86
C ALA A 791 10.68 29.55 22.72
N SER A 792 9.91 30.31 23.50
CA SER A 792 10.45 31.34 24.42
C SER A 792 11.10 30.75 25.67
N GLN A 793 10.68 29.56 26.12
CA GLN A 793 11.25 28.86 27.28
C GLN A 793 12.62 28.21 27.03
N LYS A 794 13.12 28.19 25.79
CA LYS A 794 14.40 27.54 25.39
C LYS A 794 14.49 26.06 25.85
N LEU A 795 13.39 25.32 25.71
CA LEU A 795 13.26 23.94 26.19
C LEU A 795 14.27 22.94 25.59
N GLY A 796 14.87 23.28 24.44
CA GLY A 796 16.02 22.58 23.89
C GLY A 796 17.30 23.40 24.01
N ALA A 797 18.35 22.80 24.57
CA ALA A 797 19.72 23.34 24.53
C ALA A 797 20.29 23.46 23.10
N VAL A 798 19.65 22.80 22.12
CA VAL A 798 20.02 22.76 20.71
C VAL A 798 19.23 23.82 19.92
N PRO A 799 19.88 24.81 19.26
CA PRO A 799 19.19 25.91 18.57
C PRO A 799 18.18 25.46 17.50
N GLY A 800 18.52 24.47 16.68
CA GLY A 800 17.63 23.98 15.61
C GLY A 800 16.34 23.33 16.13
N LYS A 801 16.38 22.71 17.32
CA LYS A 801 15.18 22.18 17.99
C LYS A 801 14.18 23.30 18.30
N THR A 802 14.66 24.43 18.81
CA THR A 802 13.83 25.64 19.01
C THR A 802 13.35 26.25 17.69
N GLN A 803 14.18 26.27 16.64
CA GLN A 803 13.74 26.75 15.31
C GLN A 803 12.62 25.91 14.70
N SER A 804 12.59 24.60 14.93
CA SER A 804 11.52 23.72 14.42
C SER A 804 10.12 24.07 14.96
N LEU A 805 10.02 24.64 16.17
CA LEU A 805 8.76 25.17 16.73
C LEU A 805 8.29 26.42 15.98
N TRP A 806 9.22 27.31 15.59
CA TRP A 806 8.91 28.46 14.76
C TRP A 806 8.48 28.05 13.35
N ASN A 807 9.12 27.04 12.76
CA ASN A 807 8.75 26.52 11.44
C ASN A 807 7.32 25.95 11.46
N ALA A 808 6.95 25.18 12.48
CA ALA A 808 5.59 24.67 12.67
C ALA A 808 4.55 25.81 12.84
N LEU A 809 4.89 26.88 13.57
CA LEU A 809 4.04 28.05 13.72
C LEU A 809 3.84 28.80 12.38
N VAL A 810 4.93 29.05 11.65
CA VAL A 810 4.91 29.69 10.33
C VAL A 810 4.13 28.84 9.32
N TRP A 811 4.18 27.51 9.42
CA TRP A 811 3.38 26.61 8.61
C TRP A 811 1.86 26.75 8.86
N MET A 812 1.44 26.89 10.13
CA MET A 812 0.01 27.10 10.45
C MET A 812 -0.51 28.48 9.99
N GLU A 813 0.30 29.54 10.08
CA GLU A 813 -0.03 30.86 9.50
C GLU A 813 -0.11 30.78 7.95
N LEU A 814 0.80 30.03 7.32
CA LEU A 814 0.81 29.76 5.88
C LEU A 814 -0.44 28.99 5.42
N GLN A 815 -0.88 27.98 6.16
CA GLN A 815 -2.11 27.23 5.86
C GLN A 815 -3.37 28.09 5.92
N ARG A 816 -3.40 29.15 6.74
CA ARG A 816 -4.46 30.19 6.73
C ARG A 816 -4.35 31.16 5.53
N THR A 817 -3.39 30.96 4.64
CA THR A 817 -3.03 31.80 3.48
C THR A 817 -2.56 33.22 3.85
N ASN A 818 -2.15 33.45 5.11
CA ASN A 818 -1.64 34.75 5.56
C ASN A 818 -0.11 34.84 5.40
N LEU A 819 0.33 35.06 4.15
CA LEU A 819 1.75 35.16 3.79
C LEU A 819 2.49 36.27 4.55
N GLN A 820 1.82 37.38 4.90
CA GLN A 820 2.45 38.53 5.57
C GLN A 820 2.74 38.21 7.04
N ASN A 821 1.77 37.65 7.77
CA ASN A 821 1.99 37.22 9.16
C ASN A 821 3.03 36.09 9.23
N ALA A 822 2.97 35.12 8.32
CA ALA A 822 3.97 34.05 8.22
C ALA A 822 5.40 34.62 8.05
N ALA A 823 5.58 35.60 7.16
CA ALA A 823 6.88 36.24 6.92
C ALA A 823 7.38 37.04 8.14
N ALA A 824 6.51 37.79 8.80
CA ALA A 824 6.85 38.57 9.98
C ALA A 824 7.16 37.69 11.21
N THR A 825 6.41 36.60 11.41
CA THR A 825 6.70 35.59 12.44
C THR A 825 8.05 34.91 12.20
N LEU A 826 8.34 34.53 10.95
CA LEU A 826 9.63 33.92 10.59
C LEU A 826 10.81 34.87 10.81
N CYS A 827 10.70 36.14 10.40
CA CYS A 827 11.75 37.14 10.68
C CYS A 827 11.94 37.40 12.18
N SER A 828 10.91 37.16 13.00
CA SER A 828 10.99 37.32 14.46
C SER A 828 11.80 36.21 15.15
N SER A 829 11.92 35.01 14.57
CA SER A 829 12.71 33.92 15.18
C SER A 829 14.23 34.19 15.10
N ALA A 830 14.68 35.03 14.17
CA ALA A 830 16.07 35.47 13.99
C ALA A 830 16.42 36.80 14.70
N GLY A 831 15.52 37.33 15.53
CA GLY A 831 15.77 38.54 16.32
C GLY A 831 16.66 38.29 17.55
N ASP A 832 17.27 39.35 18.09
CA ASP A 832 18.18 39.27 19.25
C ASP A 832 17.50 38.85 20.58
N LYS A 833 16.16 38.70 20.56
CA LYS A 833 15.33 38.18 21.65
C LYS A 833 14.29 37.21 21.07
N PRO A 834 14.66 35.96 20.72
CA PRO A 834 13.71 34.97 20.24
C PRO A 834 12.69 34.68 21.36
N GLY A 835 11.42 35.03 21.11
CA GLY A 835 10.32 34.89 22.06
C GLY A 835 9.50 36.17 22.31
N THR A 836 9.99 37.36 21.96
CA THR A 836 9.20 38.61 22.08
C THR A 836 8.47 38.93 20.77
N VAL A 837 7.40 38.18 20.46
CA VAL A 837 6.47 38.54 19.39
C VAL A 837 5.59 39.69 19.87
N MET A 838 5.41 40.73 19.05
CA MET A 838 4.51 41.83 19.38
C MET A 838 3.03 41.42 19.25
N PRO A 839 2.10 42.05 20.00
CA PRO A 839 0.66 41.86 19.80
C PRO A 839 0.27 42.05 18.33
N MET A 840 -0.56 41.14 17.83
CA MET A 840 -0.39 40.59 16.47
C MET A 840 -1.51 40.96 15.48
N ASP A 841 -2.40 41.89 15.86
CA ASP A 841 -3.51 42.34 15.01
C ASP A 841 -3.05 43.27 13.86
N ASP A 842 -1.90 43.94 14.02
CA ASP A 842 -1.21 44.74 13.00
C ASP A 842 0.32 44.55 13.08
N LEU A 843 0.84 43.39 12.62
CA LEU A 843 2.29 43.29 12.38
C LEU A 843 2.66 44.03 11.08
N PRO A 844 3.54 45.05 11.12
CA PRO A 844 3.99 45.72 9.91
C PRO A 844 4.79 44.77 9.02
N GLN A 845 4.73 44.99 7.71
CA GLN A 845 5.46 44.17 6.74
C GLN A 845 6.95 44.10 7.09
N PRO A 846 7.58 42.89 7.04
CA PRO A 846 8.97 42.72 7.46
C PRO A 846 9.88 43.60 6.62
N THR A 847 10.68 44.43 7.28
CA THR A 847 11.60 45.36 6.59
C THR A 847 12.70 44.59 5.85
N PRO A 848 13.25 45.13 4.74
CA PRO A 848 14.36 44.50 4.03
C PRO A 848 15.53 44.14 4.95
N THR A 849 15.83 44.97 5.95
CA THR A 849 16.87 44.73 6.96
C THR A 849 16.57 43.52 7.84
N GLN A 850 15.32 43.32 8.26
CA GLN A 850 14.89 42.13 9.02
C GLN A 850 14.98 40.87 8.15
N ILE A 851 14.58 40.94 6.88
CA ILE A 851 14.66 39.82 5.92
C ILE A 851 16.12 39.42 5.68
N LEU A 852 17.03 40.40 5.50
CA LEU A 852 18.46 40.15 5.34
C LEU A 852 19.08 39.56 6.61
N LYS A 853 18.76 40.09 7.80
CA LYS A 853 19.22 39.54 9.09
C LYS A 853 18.74 38.10 9.29
N ALA A 854 17.47 37.82 8.97
CA ALA A 854 16.92 36.46 9.04
C ALA A 854 17.63 35.50 8.08
N ARG A 855 17.82 35.90 6.82
CA ARG A 855 18.54 35.09 5.82
C ARG A 855 19.96 34.76 6.28
N GLN A 856 20.73 35.75 6.71
CA GLN A 856 22.09 35.54 7.22
C GLN A 856 22.10 34.66 8.47
N SER A 857 21.19 34.90 9.42
CA SER A 857 21.09 34.11 10.65
C SER A 857 20.78 32.64 10.38
N PHE A 858 19.80 32.34 9.53
CA PHE A 858 19.45 30.96 9.18
C PHE A 858 20.57 30.25 8.41
N GLN A 859 21.22 30.91 7.46
CA GLN A 859 22.37 30.35 6.75
C GLN A 859 23.54 30.04 7.70
N THR A 860 24.00 31.02 8.50
CA THR A 860 25.09 30.79 9.46
C THR A 860 24.75 29.72 10.49
N ALA A 861 23.51 29.65 10.97
CA ALA A 861 23.07 28.63 11.92
C ALA A 861 22.97 27.23 11.28
N ARG A 862 22.44 27.11 10.07
CA ARG A 862 22.40 25.87 9.26
C ARG A 862 23.80 25.30 9.09
N ASP A 863 24.73 26.12 8.61
CA ASP A 863 26.09 25.71 8.28
C ASP A 863 26.88 25.29 9.53
N TYR A 864 26.65 25.98 10.65
CA TYR A 864 27.20 25.62 11.96
C TYR A 864 26.60 24.33 12.54
N GLN A 865 25.29 24.10 12.43
CA GLN A 865 24.68 22.84 12.88
C GLN A 865 25.14 21.66 12.01
N LEU A 866 25.30 21.85 10.69
CA LEU A 866 25.76 20.78 9.79
C LEU A 866 27.26 20.48 9.94
N SER A 867 28.09 21.46 10.27
CA SER A 867 29.53 21.25 10.59
C SER A 867 29.77 20.71 12.01
N SER A 868 28.78 20.78 12.90
CA SER A 868 28.82 20.12 14.22
C SER A 868 28.10 18.76 14.24
N GLY A 869 27.78 18.19 13.07
CA GLY A 869 27.15 16.86 12.93
C GLY A 869 25.66 16.80 13.26
N ASN A 870 25.03 17.91 13.66
CA ASN A 870 23.61 17.95 13.99
C ASN A 870 22.74 18.20 12.74
N VAL A 871 22.59 17.16 11.92
CA VAL A 871 21.81 17.19 10.66
C VAL A 871 20.37 17.68 10.91
N ALA A 872 19.68 17.14 11.91
CA ALA A 872 18.30 17.55 12.23
C ALA A 872 18.21 19.04 12.62
N GLY A 873 19.21 19.56 13.33
CA GLY A 873 19.32 20.98 13.63
C GLY A 873 19.58 21.84 12.40
N ALA A 874 20.39 21.36 11.46
CA ALA A 874 20.65 22.04 10.19
C ALA A 874 19.42 22.07 9.27
N VAL A 875 18.71 20.95 9.17
CA VAL A 875 17.45 20.83 8.42
C VAL A 875 16.43 21.86 8.91
N ALA A 876 16.25 22.04 10.22
CA ALA A 876 15.35 23.05 10.76
C ALA A 876 15.71 24.49 10.30
N PHE A 877 16.99 24.85 10.18
CA PHE A 877 17.38 26.17 9.64
C PHE A 877 17.31 26.25 8.10
N ALA A 878 17.44 25.12 7.40
CA ALA A 878 17.22 25.04 5.96
C ALA A 878 15.73 25.22 5.61
N GLU A 879 14.81 24.59 6.35
CA GLU A 879 13.36 24.83 6.27
C GLU A 879 13.04 26.33 6.44
N SER A 880 13.62 26.99 7.46
CA SER A 880 13.45 28.43 7.68
C SER A 880 13.95 29.26 6.49
N SER A 881 15.07 28.85 5.88
CA SER A 881 15.64 29.51 4.69
C SER A 881 14.74 29.35 3.45
N VAL A 882 14.15 28.17 3.26
CA VAL A 882 13.20 27.86 2.18
C VAL A 882 11.87 28.61 2.37
N LEU A 883 11.33 28.65 3.60
CA LEU A 883 10.14 29.45 3.92
C LEU A 883 10.40 30.94 3.68
N LEU A 884 11.57 31.46 4.09
CA LEU A 884 11.92 32.86 3.88
C LEU A 884 12.03 33.20 2.39
N ALA A 885 12.64 32.32 1.59
CA ALA A 885 12.73 32.45 0.13
C ALA A 885 11.32 32.47 -0.52
N TYR A 886 10.45 31.54 -0.13
CA TYR A 886 9.07 31.46 -0.62
C TYR A 886 8.25 32.72 -0.28
N LEU A 887 8.36 33.22 0.95
CA LEU A 887 7.51 34.28 1.49
C LEU A 887 7.97 35.70 1.13
N THR A 888 9.26 35.90 0.82
CA THR A 888 9.84 37.26 0.68
C THR A 888 10.37 37.61 -0.71
N THR A 889 10.77 36.64 -1.54
CA THR A 889 11.29 36.91 -2.88
C THR A 889 10.16 37.30 -3.84
N LYS A 890 10.18 38.52 -4.37
CA LYS A 890 9.16 39.00 -5.33
C LYS A 890 9.60 38.89 -6.79
N ASP A 891 10.85 38.51 -7.04
CA ASP A 891 11.47 38.49 -8.35
C ASP A 891 11.14 37.19 -9.09
N GLY A 892 10.40 37.30 -10.20
CA GLY A 892 10.06 36.17 -11.07
C GLY A 892 9.07 36.56 -12.18
N GLU A 893 9.13 35.87 -13.33
CA GLU A 893 8.21 36.08 -14.47
C GLU A 893 6.86 35.35 -14.30
N GLU A 894 6.65 34.63 -13.19
CA GLU A 894 5.47 33.81 -12.99
C GLU A 894 4.28 34.62 -12.45
N THR A 895 3.09 34.36 -12.97
CA THR A 895 1.85 35.03 -12.54
C THR A 895 1.37 34.47 -11.20
N TYR A 896 1.89 34.99 -10.10
CA TYR A 896 1.51 34.56 -8.75
C TYR A 896 0.09 35.02 -8.36
N SER A 897 -0.70 34.09 -7.84
CA SER A 897 -1.90 34.39 -7.05
C SER A 897 -1.52 35.15 -5.77
N ALA A 898 -2.39 36.02 -5.25
CA ALA A 898 -2.18 36.69 -3.96
C ALA A 898 -2.10 35.71 -2.75
N LYS A 899 -2.33 34.41 -2.97
CA LYS A 899 -2.17 33.32 -2.00
C LYS A 899 -0.94 32.44 -2.24
N GLN A 900 -0.11 32.76 -3.25
CA GLN A 900 1.11 32.05 -3.59
C GLN A 900 2.35 32.88 -3.22
N GLY A 901 3.39 32.20 -2.74
CA GLY A 901 4.76 32.70 -2.67
C GLY A 901 5.59 32.23 -3.87
N ASN A 902 6.84 32.68 -3.92
CA ASN A 902 7.77 32.40 -5.01
C ASN A 902 8.33 30.97 -4.92
N LEU A 903 7.78 30.06 -5.71
CA LEU A 903 8.20 28.66 -5.71
C LEU A 903 9.62 28.47 -6.25
N SER A 904 10.02 29.22 -7.30
CA SER A 904 11.33 29.04 -7.92
C SER A 904 12.49 29.35 -6.96
N SER A 905 12.38 30.44 -6.20
CA SER A 905 13.35 30.83 -5.17
C SER A 905 13.41 29.81 -4.02
N ALA A 906 12.25 29.29 -3.59
CA ALA A 906 12.16 28.27 -2.56
C ALA A 906 12.79 26.93 -2.99
N VAL A 907 12.46 26.46 -4.20
CA VAL A 907 12.99 25.22 -4.78
C VAL A 907 14.49 25.31 -5.03
N ALA A 908 15.01 26.44 -5.50
CA ALA A 908 16.45 26.64 -5.63
C ALA A 908 17.17 26.48 -4.28
N SER A 909 16.60 27.00 -3.19
CA SER A 909 17.12 26.82 -1.83
C SER A 909 17.02 25.37 -1.34
N VAL A 910 15.97 24.63 -1.70
CA VAL A 910 15.84 23.18 -1.40
C VAL A 910 16.92 22.39 -2.11
N LEU A 911 17.06 22.57 -3.43
CA LEU A 911 17.99 21.79 -4.25
C LEU A 911 19.45 22.08 -3.85
N SER A 912 19.80 23.36 -3.64
CA SER A 912 21.14 23.73 -3.18
C SER A 912 21.53 23.11 -1.83
N PHE A 913 20.60 22.99 -0.87
CA PHE A 913 20.90 22.31 0.39
C PHE A 913 20.88 20.78 0.25
N SER A 914 19.97 20.23 -0.56
CA SER A 914 19.95 18.80 -0.87
C SER A 914 21.28 18.35 -1.50
N ASP A 915 21.87 19.14 -2.38
CA ASP A 915 23.19 18.86 -2.99
C ASP A 915 24.34 18.98 -1.97
N GLU A 916 24.24 19.90 -1.01
CA GLU A 916 25.18 19.98 0.12
C GLU A 916 25.09 18.76 1.04
N LEU A 917 23.90 18.19 1.25
CA LEU A 917 23.73 16.95 2.00
C LEU A 917 24.22 15.73 1.20
N CYS A 918 23.98 15.71 -0.12
CA CYS A 918 24.45 14.63 -1.00
C CYS A 918 25.99 14.58 -1.14
N SER A 919 26.68 15.73 -1.01
CA SER A 919 28.15 15.78 -1.05
C SER A 919 28.84 15.25 0.21
N ARG A 920 28.06 14.96 1.28
CA ARG A 920 28.53 14.43 2.57
C ARG A 920 28.08 12.98 2.73
N SER A 921 29.01 12.04 2.60
CA SER A 921 28.71 10.59 2.55
C SER A 921 28.07 10.02 3.82
N ASP A 922 28.20 10.71 4.95
CA ASP A 922 27.62 10.40 6.26
C ASP A 922 26.18 10.93 6.42
N VAL A 923 25.76 11.89 5.59
CA VAL A 923 24.45 12.57 5.70
C VAL A 923 23.53 12.30 4.50
N SER A 924 24.10 11.99 3.34
CA SER A 924 23.38 11.63 2.13
C SER A 924 22.41 10.47 2.38
N HIS A 925 21.17 10.58 1.86
CA HIS A 925 20.08 9.61 2.05
C HIS A 925 19.65 9.36 3.51
N SER A 926 20.07 10.19 4.48
CA SER A 926 19.62 10.07 5.87
C SER A 926 18.13 10.40 6.05
N ALA A 927 17.49 9.87 7.10
CA ALA A 927 16.10 10.18 7.44
C ALA A 927 15.86 11.68 7.74
N SER A 928 16.90 12.46 8.10
CA SER A 928 16.80 13.92 8.21
C SER A 928 16.77 14.61 6.84
N HIS A 929 17.51 14.08 5.85
CA HIS A 929 17.42 14.54 4.46
C HIS A 929 16.07 14.17 3.83
N GLU A 930 15.52 12.99 4.13
CA GLU A 930 14.18 12.59 3.69
C GLU A 930 13.10 13.56 4.20
N ARG A 931 13.11 13.88 5.51
CA ARG A 931 12.23 14.89 6.14
C ARG A 931 12.27 16.24 5.44
N PHE A 932 13.46 16.73 5.11
CA PHE A 932 13.61 18.00 4.40
C PHE A 932 12.92 17.98 3.03
N LEU A 933 12.97 16.86 2.30
CA LEU A 933 12.28 16.70 1.02
C LEU A 933 10.77 16.43 1.17
N GLN A 934 10.31 15.81 2.28
CA GLN A 934 8.89 15.73 2.65
C GLN A 934 8.32 17.12 2.92
N PHE A 935 9.03 17.95 3.70
CA PHE A 935 8.68 19.36 3.92
C PHE A 935 8.64 20.15 2.61
N ALA A 936 9.67 20.02 1.76
CA ALA A 936 9.70 20.68 0.46
C ALA A 936 8.51 20.25 -0.42
N SER A 937 8.19 18.96 -0.44
CA SER A 937 7.03 18.41 -1.16
C SER A 937 5.70 18.98 -0.66
N LYS A 938 5.57 19.19 0.65
CA LYS A 938 4.42 19.83 1.29
C LYS A 938 4.26 21.28 0.84
N LEU A 939 5.36 22.04 0.76
CA LEU A 939 5.37 23.42 0.25
C LEU A 939 5.04 23.50 -1.25
N VAL A 940 5.59 22.58 -2.06
CA VAL A 940 5.30 22.48 -3.50
C VAL A 940 3.81 22.20 -3.74
N TYR A 941 3.24 21.23 -3.02
CA TYR A 941 1.81 20.94 -3.11
C TYR A 941 0.95 22.11 -2.61
N PHE A 942 1.32 22.77 -1.50
CA PHE A 942 0.62 23.96 -1.02
C PHE A 942 0.58 25.09 -2.06
N HIS A 943 1.70 25.36 -2.74
CA HIS A 943 1.75 26.35 -3.82
C HIS A 943 0.82 25.97 -4.98
N ALA A 944 0.85 24.70 -5.39
CA ALA A 944 0.05 24.16 -6.49
C ALA A 944 -1.47 24.14 -6.18
N LYS A 945 -1.85 23.95 -4.91
CA LYS A 945 -3.23 23.99 -4.41
C LYS A 945 -3.83 25.41 -4.40
N ASN A 946 -3.00 26.46 -4.31
CA ASN A 946 -3.45 27.84 -4.06
C ASN A 946 -3.39 28.79 -5.28
N GLY A 947 -3.05 28.29 -6.47
CA GLY A 947 -3.08 29.09 -7.70
C GLY A 947 -2.58 28.34 -8.94
N SER A 948 -2.21 29.08 -9.97
CA SER A 948 -1.63 28.53 -11.19
C SER A 948 -0.20 28.02 -10.97
N PHE A 949 0.16 26.91 -11.63
CA PHE A 949 1.51 26.35 -11.62
C PHE A 949 1.82 25.68 -12.97
N ARG A 950 3.10 25.38 -13.22
CA ARG A 950 3.58 24.66 -14.42
C ARG A 950 3.77 23.17 -14.07
N PRO A 951 2.94 22.22 -14.56
CA PRO A 951 3.09 20.81 -14.21
C PRO A 951 4.46 20.22 -14.58
N ALA A 952 5.05 20.69 -15.69
CA ALA A 952 6.39 20.27 -16.12
C ALA A 952 7.44 20.45 -15.00
N SER A 953 7.46 21.60 -14.34
CA SER A 953 8.39 21.92 -13.25
C SER A 953 8.13 21.07 -12.00
N LEU A 954 6.87 20.74 -11.69
CA LEU A 954 6.57 19.86 -10.55
C LEU A 954 7.08 18.44 -10.78
N ARG A 955 6.96 17.92 -12.02
CA ARG A 955 7.47 16.59 -12.37
C ARG A 955 8.98 16.50 -12.24
N GLU A 956 9.71 17.53 -12.65
CA GLU A 956 11.17 17.59 -12.53
C GLU A 956 11.62 17.56 -11.06
N ILE A 957 10.95 18.36 -10.20
CA ILE A 957 11.18 18.38 -8.75
C ILE A 957 10.90 17.00 -8.13
N PHE A 958 9.72 16.43 -8.36
CA PHE A 958 9.34 15.14 -7.76
C PHE A 958 10.13 13.96 -8.34
N LEU A 959 10.52 13.99 -9.61
CA LEU A 959 11.43 13.00 -10.20
C LEU A 959 12.76 12.97 -9.43
N ARG A 960 13.34 14.15 -9.17
CA ARG A 960 14.60 14.27 -8.41
C ARG A 960 14.46 13.76 -6.97
N PHE A 961 13.33 14.02 -6.31
CA PHE A 961 13.05 13.50 -4.96
C PHE A 961 12.88 11.96 -4.97
N VAL A 962 12.19 11.40 -5.96
CA VAL A 962 12.06 9.94 -6.14
C VAL A 962 13.41 9.28 -6.47
N THR A 963 14.29 9.93 -7.25
CA THR A 963 15.65 9.37 -7.49
C THR A 963 16.53 9.37 -6.25
N LEU A 964 16.31 10.27 -5.28
CA LEU A 964 17.03 10.29 -4.01
C LEU A 964 16.42 9.31 -2.97
N PHE A 965 15.09 9.18 -2.95
CA PHE A 965 14.36 8.34 -1.99
C PHE A 965 13.27 7.51 -2.71
N PRO A 966 13.65 6.48 -3.50
CA PRO A 966 12.72 5.73 -4.35
C PRO A 966 11.68 4.90 -3.58
N ARG A 967 11.91 4.66 -2.28
CA ARG A 967 10.97 3.99 -1.38
C ARG A 967 9.89 4.91 -0.80
N ASN A 968 10.02 6.24 -0.90
CA ASN A 968 9.13 7.18 -0.21
C ASN A 968 7.76 7.31 -0.90
N THR A 969 6.68 6.94 -0.20
CA THR A 969 5.32 6.90 -0.75
C THR A 969 4.72 8.28 -1.05
N ILE A 970 5.19 9.35 -0.38
CA ILE A 970 4.79 10.73 -0.69
C ILE A 970 5.34 11.13 -2.06
N PHE A 971 6.65 10.94 -2.30
CA PHE A 971 7.30 11.37 -3.55
C PHE A 971 6.75 10.60 -4.75
N LEU A 972 6.55 9.29 -4.63
CA LEU A 972 5.89 8.47 -5.67
C LEU A 972 4.49 8.99 -6.02
N SER A 973 3.69 9.31 -4.99
CA SER A 973 2.30 9.74 -5.16
C SER A 973 2.17 11.16 -5.72
N LEU A 974 3.09 12.06 -5.37
CA LEU A 974 3.15 13.40 -5.93
C LEU A 974 3.73 13.42 -7.35
N PHE A 975 4.71 12.55 -7.66
CA PHE A 975 5.20 12.37 -9.03
C PHE A 975 4.08 11.88 -9.97
N ALA A 976 3.36 10.83 -9.57
CA ALA A 976 2.24 10.29 -10.35
C ALA A 976 1.00 11.20 -10.42
N TRP A 977 0.90 12.20 -9.53
CA TRP A 977 -0.11 13.27 -9.58
C TRP A 977 0.33 14.45 -10.46
N ALA A 978 1.64 14.72 -10.56
CA ALA A 978 2.20 15.75 -11.43
C ALA A 978 2.27 15.32 -12.91
N GLU A 979 2.32 14.02 -13.20
CA GLU A 979 2.20 13.48 -14.56
C GLU A 979 0.75 13.49 -15.08
N SER A 980 0.60 13.82 -16.37
CA SER A 980 -0.70 13.83 -17.04
C SER A 980 -1.02 12.47 -17.67
N SER A 981 -2.19 11.92 -17.36
CA SER A 981 -2.66 10.60 -17.85
C SER A 981 -2.96 10.53 -19.35
N LEU A 982 -2.57 11.54 -20.13
CA LEU A 982 -2.83 11.67 -21.57
C LEU A 982 -1.60 11.35 -22.44
N ARG A 983 -0.49 10.91 -21.83
CA ARG A 983 0.71 10.47 -22.53
C ARG A 983 0.56 9.01 -22.95
N LEU A 984 0.95 8.67 -24.19
CA LEU A 984 1.00 7.28 -24.67
C LEU A 984 2.08 6.48 -23.94
N ASP A 985 3.23 7.12 -23.72
CA ASP A 985 4.26 6.68 -22.78
C ASP A 985 3.87 7.08 -21.35
N ASP A 986 3.65 6.10 -20.48
CA ASP A 986 3.48 6.31 -19.04
C ASP A 986 4.86 6.46 -18.35
N PRO A 987 5.24 7.66 -17.87
CA PRO A 987 6.55 7.89 -17.26
C PRO A 987 6.62 7.34 -15.84
N VAL A 988 5.49 7.15 -15.16
CA VAL A 988 5.39 6.52 -13.85
C VAL A 988 5.68 5.03 -13.99
N ARG A 989 5.08 4.36 -14.98
CA ARG A 989 5.41 2.96 -15.31
C ARG A 989 6.89 2.78 -15.64
N ARG A 990 7.46 3.67 -16.47
CA ARG A 990 8.89 3.64 -16.85
C ARG A 990 9.81 3.82 -15.63
N LEU A 991 9.51 4.76 -14.74
CA LEU A 991 10.27 4.99 -13.52
C LEU A 991 10.16 3.80 -12.53
N LEU A 992 8.95 3.25 -12.38
CA LEU A 992 8.71 2.06 -11.56
C LEU A 992 9.57 0.89 -12.06
N GLN A 993 9.52 0.58 -13.36
CA GLN A 993 10.26 -0.53 -13.95
C GLN A 993 11.78 -0.33 -13.96
N LYS A 994 12.30 0.89 -14.19
CA LYS A 994 13.75 1.12 -14.32
C LYS A 994 14.48 1.33 -12.98
N SER A 995 13.84 1.85 -11.93
CA SER A 995 14.57 2.26 -10.70
C SER A 995 13.88 1.99 -9.36
N ILE A 996 12.64 1.49 -9.32
CA ILE A 996 11.91 1.29 -8.05
C ILE A 996 11.57 -0.19 -7.81
N LEU A 997 11.10 -0.91 -8.83
CA LEU A 997 10.72 -2.33 -8.74
C LEU A 997 11.91 -3.26 -9.03
N VAL A 998 13.11 -2.84 -8.62
CA VAL A 998 14.40 -3.50 -8.85
C VAL A 998 15.12 -3.65 -7.51
N GLU A 999 15.88 -4.72 -7.27
CA GLU A 999 16.64 -4.84 -6.02
C GLU A 999 17.83 -3.87 -5.97
N PRO A 1000 18.00 -3.05 -4.90
CA PRO A 1000 17.39 -3.21 -3.57
C PRO A 1000 16.20 -2.26 -3.25
N THR A 1001 15.75 -1.43 -4.20
CA THR A 1001 14.72 -0.41 -3.94
C THR A 1001 13.32 -1.00 -3.77
N ASP A 1002 13.07 -2.18 -4.33
CA ASP A 1002 11.78 -2.87 -4.36
C ASP A 1002 11.22 -3.29 -2.99
N THR A 1003 10.04 -2.77 -2.66
CA THR A 1003 9.28 -3.02 -1.41
C THR A 1003 7.80 -3.29 -1.68
N ILE A 1004 7.12 -3.92 -0.72
CA ILE A 1004 5.68 -4.24 -0.82
C ILE A 1004 4.84 -2.98 -1.07
N SER A 1005 5.18 -1.85 -0.42
CA SER A 1005 4.53 -0.55 -0.61
C SER A 1005 4.67 -0.02 -2.04
N ALA A 1006 5.83 -0.22 -2.68
CA ALA A 1006 6.06 0.16 -4.07
C ALA A 1006 5.27 -0.74 -5.04
N ARG A 1007 5.16 -2.04 -4.74
CA ARG A 1007 4.31 -2.98 -5.50
C ARG A 1007 2.83 -2.63 -5.37
N ILE A 1008 2.34 -2.35 -4.16
CA ILE A 1008 0.96 -1.89 -3.90
C ILE A 1008 0.68 -0.56 -4.61
N PHE A 1009 1.63 0.39 -4.59
CA PHE A 1009 1.54 1.64 -5.34
C PHE A 1009 1.43 1.39 -6.86
N ALA A 1010 2.28 0.53 -7.43
CA ALA A 1010 2.24 0.18 -8.85
C ALA A 1010 0.90 -0.48 -9.24
N ILE A 1011 0.40 -1.43 -8.44
CA ILE A 1011 -0.91 -2.05 -8.61
C ILE A 1011 -2.03 -0.99 -8.59
N ARG A 1012 -2.04 -0.11 -7.57
CA ARG A 1012 -3.05 0.97 -7.43
C ARG A 1012 -2.94 2.03 -8.53
N HIS A 1013 -1.77 2.19 -9.16
CA HIS A 1013 -1.57 3.02 -10.35
C HIS A 1013 -2.14 2.36 -11.60
N GLU A 1014 -1.82 1.08 -11.87
CA GLU A 1014 -2.38 0.31 -12.98
C GLU A 1014 -3.91 0.14 -12.87
N MET A 1015 -4.45 0.01 -11.67
CA MET A 1015 -5.91 0.02 -11.42
C MET A 1015 -6.58 1.34 -11.83
N ARG A 1016 -5.83 2.45 -11.90
CA ARG A 1016 -6.34 3.81 -12.16
C ARG A 1016 -6.15 4.20 -13.63
N VAL A 1017 -4.94 4.04 -14.16
CA VAL A 1017 -4.52 4.50 -15.50
C VAL A 1017 -4.48 3.35 -16.52
N GLY A 1018 -4.22 2.13 -16.05
CA GLY A 1018 -4.13 0.93 -16.88
C GLY A 1018 -5.46 0.24 -17.13
N ASN A 1019 -5.38 -1.03 -17.53
CA ASN A 1019 -6.52 -1.88 -17.82
C ASN A 1019 -6.51 -3.15 -16.95
N ALA A 1020 -7.52 -4.02 -17.10
CA ALA A 1020 -7.64 -5.24 -16.29
C ALA A 1020 -6.42 -6.19 -16.44
N TYR A 1021 -5.83 -6.26 -17.64
CA TYR A 1021 -4.66 -7.10 -17.90
C TYR A 1021 -3.36 -6.48 -17.38
N SER A 1022 -3.16 -5.16 -17.48
CA SER A 1022 -1.97 -4.50 -16.91
C SER A 1022 -2.02 -4.46 -15.38
N THR A 1023 -3.21 -4.26 -14.79
CA THR A 1023 -3.42 -4.45 -13.34
C THR A 1023 -3.09 -5.88 -12.92
N ARG A 1024 -3.57 -6.89 -13.67
CA ARG A 1024 -3.22 -8.28 -13.41
C ARG A 1024 -1.72 -8.53 -13.57
N ALA A 1025 -1.05 -7.93 -14.55
CA ALA A 1025 0.39 -8.05 -14.72
C ALA A 1025 1.15 -7.48 -13.51
N ALA A 1026 0.73 -6.33 -12.97
CA ALA A 1026 1.31 -5.78 -11.73
C ALA A 1026 1.10 -6.68 -10.51
N PHE A 1027 -0.07 -7.31 -10.36
CA PHE A 1027 -0.30 -8.34 -9.33
C PHE A 1027 0.60 -9.56 -9.52
N GLU A 1028 0.65 -10.15 -10.73
CA GLU A 1028 1.50 -11.31 -11.03
C GLU A 1028 2.99 -10.99 -10.81
N GLN A 1029 3.45 -9.79 -11.19
CA GLN A 1029 4.82 -9.31 -10.94
C GLN A 1029 5.12 -9.08 -9.45
N ALA A 1030 4.11 -8.80 -8.61
CA ALA A 1030 4.30 -8.69 -7.17
C ALA A 1030 4.40 -10.06 -6.50
N VAL A 1031 3.47 -10.99 -6.81
CA VAL A 1031 3.45 -12.34 -6.22
C VAL A 1031 4.49 -13.31 -6.83
N ALA A 1032 5.17 -12.91 -7.90
CA ALA A 1032 6.33 -13.63 -8.44
C ALA A 1032 7.64 -13.34 -7.67
N VAL A 1033 7.66 -12.32 -6.79
CA VAL A 1033 8.83 -12.00 -5.95
C VAL A 1033 8.65 -12.65 -4.58
N ASP A 1034 9.60 -13.51 -4.21
CA ASP A 1034 9.54 -14.33 -2.98
C ASP A 1034 9.42 -13.53 -1.68
N ARG A 1035 9.85 -12.26 -1.72
CA ARG A 1035 9.77 -11.31 -0.60
C ARG A 1035 8.37 -10.71 -0.40
N PHE A 1036 7.42 -10.95 -1.31
CA PHE A 1036 6.01 -10.54 -1.18
C PHE A 1036 5.02 -11.67 -1.46
N ALA A 1037 5.46 -12.79 -2.02
CA ALA A 1037 4.62 -13.95 -2.31
C ALA A 1037 3.95 -14.54 -1.05
N GLY A 1038 4.52 -14.32 0.13
CA GLY A 1038 3.98 -14.75 1.41
C GLY A 1038 2.95 -13.80 2.06
N ASP A 1039 2.66 -12.61 1.52
CA ASP A 1039 1.65 -11.72 2.11
C ASP A 1039 0.21 -12.16 1.77
N PRO A 1040 -0.63 -12.53 2.77
CA PRO A 1040 -2.01 -12.91 2.53
C PRO A 1040 -2.89 -11.81 1.93
N HIS A 1041 -2.64 -10.54 2.27
CA HIS A 1041 -3.52 -9.43 1.91
C HIS A 1041 -3.38 -9.05 0.44
N LEU A 1042 -2.16 -9.06 -0.10
CA LEU A 1042 -1.88 -8.95 -1.55
C LEU A 1042 -2.62 -10.05 -2.35
N TRP A 1043 -2.61 -11.29 -1.87
CA TRP A 1043 -3.35 -12.39 -2.51
C TRP A 1043 -4.87 -12.22 -2.44
N ILE A 1044 -5.42 -11.83 -1.28
CA ILE A 1044 -6.86 -11.58 -1.12
C ILE A 1044 -7.30 -10.41 -2.03
N ALA A 1045 -6.49 -9.34 -2.13
CA ALA A 1045 -6.74 -8.25 -3.06
C ALA A 1045 -6.71 -8.71 -4.53
N TYR A 1046 -5.73 -9.53 -4.91
CA TYR A 1046 -5.64 -10.07 -6.28
C TYR A 1046 -6.84 -10.99 -6.61
N LEU A 1047 -7.27 -11.83 -5.65
CA LEU A 1047 -8.42 -12.71 -5.78
C LEU A 1047 -9.73 -11.91 -5.93
N ARG A 1048 -9.98 -10.92 -5.06
CA ARG A 1048 -11.13 -10.02 -5.16
C ARG A 1048 -11.12 -9.21 -6.47
N PHE A 1049 -9.95 -8.80 -6.94
CA PHE A 1049 -9.80 -8.16 -8.26
C PHE A 1049 -10.19 -9.11 -9.41
N CYS A 1050 -9.74 -10.37 -9.39
CA CYS A 1050 -10.16 -11.36 -10.38
C CYS A 1050 -11.65 -11.71 -10.28
N CYS A 1051 -12.26 -11.65 -9.10
CA CYS A 1051 -13.70 -11.88 -8.91
C CYS A 1051 -14.57 -10.72 -9.43
N SER A 1052 -14.10 -9.48 -9.32
CA SER A 1052 -14.82 -8.26 -9.71
C SER A 1052 -14.72 -7.90 -11.21
N ARG A 1053 -13.84 -8.59 -11.96
CA ARG A 1053 -13.62 -8.38 -13.40
C ARG A 1053 -14.10 -9.58 -14.22
N LYS A 1054 -15.08 -9.37 -15.10
CA LYS A 1054 -15.70 -10.42 -15.93
C LYS A 1054 -14.68 -11.12 -16.84
N GLU A 1055 -13.68 -10.36 -17.28
CA GLU A 1055 -12.58 -10.76 -18.15
C GLU A 1055 -11.57 -11.70 -17.45
N LEU A 1056 -11.46 -11.59 -16.13
CA LEU A 1056 -10.51 -12.34 -15.30
C LEU A 1056 -11.18 -13.41 -14.43
N ARG A 1057 -12.52 -13.46 -14.41
CA ARG A 1057 -13.32 -14.34 -13.54
C ARG A 1057 -12.89 -15.80 -13.62
N SER A 1058 -12.65 -16.31 -14.84
CA SER A 1058 -12.18 -17.69 -15.07
C SER A 1058 -10.82 -18.01 -14.45
N LYS A 1059 -10.00 -17.00 -14.14
CA LYS A 1059 -8.68 -17.15 -13.51
C LYS A 1059 -8.74 -17.05 -11.98
N ALA A 1060 -9.82 -16.53 -11.40
CA ALA A 1060 -9.96 -16.33 -9.96
C ALA A 1060 -9.75 -17.62 -9.15
N LYS A 1061 -10.32 -18.75 -9.60
CA LYS A 1061 -10.14 -20.06 -8.94
C LYS A 1061 -8.67 -20.54 -8.96
N GLY A 1062 -7.94 -20.29 -10.05
CA GLY A 1062 -6.50 -20.58 -10.13
C GLY A 1062 -5.64 -19.68 -9.25
N VAL A 1063 -6.00 -18.39 -9.12
CA VAL A 1063 -5.36 -17.45 -8.18
C VAL A 1063 -5.61 -17.87 -6.73
N PHE A 1064 -6.82 -18.33 -6.39
CA PHE A 1064 -7.17 -18.83 -5.06
C PHE A 1064 -6.33 -20.04 -4.64
N TYR A 1065 -6.18 -21.06 -5.51
CA TYR A 1065 -5.30 -22.20 -5.18
C TYR A 1065 -3.82 -21.83 -5.09
N ARG A 1066 -3.34 -20.83 -5.87
CA ARG A 1066 -1.99 -20.27 -5.69
C ARG A 1066 -1.83 -19.52 -4.37
N ALA A 1067 -2.83 -18.77 -3.92
CA ALA A 1067 -2.83 -18.09 -2.63
C ALA A 1067 -2.76 -19.08 -1.45
N MET A 1068 -3.57 -20.15 -1.46
CA MET A 1068 -3.52 -21.21 -0.43
C MET A 1068 -2.25 -22.07 -0.46
N ALA A 1069 -1.45 -21.95 -1.52
CA ALA A 1069 -0.13 -22.57 -1.67
C ALA A 1069 0.98 -21.62 -1.20
N ALA A 1070 0.94 -20.33 -1.54
CA ALA A 1070 1.95 -19.38 -1.09
C ALA A 1070 1.81 -19.03 0.41
N CYS A 1071 0.60 -19.07 0.95
CA CYS A 1071 0.28 -18.68 2.33
C CYS A 1071 -0.55 -19.75 3.06
N PRO A 1072 -0.03 -20.98 3.27
CA PRO A 1072 -0.82 -22.11 3.79
C PRO A 1072 -1.33 -21.94 5.23
N TRP A 1073 -0.74 -21.03 6.01
CA TRP A 1073 -1.16 -20.68 7.38
C TRP A 1073 -2.32 -19.67 7.44
N ALA A 1074 -2.53 -18.90 6.39
CA ALA A 1074 -3.38 -17.71 6.45
C ALA A 1074 -4.86 -18.06 6.31
N LYS A 1075 -5.56 -18.12 7.45
CA LYS A 1075 -6.96 -18.52 7.56
C LYS A 1075 -7.89 -17.75 6.61
N GLU A 1076 -7.73 -16.43 6.54
CA GLU A 1076 -8.62 -15.56 5.76
C GLU A 1076 -8.57 -15.79 4.24
N ILE A 1077 -7.46 -16.34 3.70
CA ILE A 1077 -7.41 -16.74 2.29
C ILE A 1077 -8.40 -17.86 2.03
N VAL A 1078 -8.43 -18.89 2.90
CA VAL A 1078 -9.35 -20.02 2.74
C VAL A 1078 -10.80 -19.57 2.92
N MET A 1079 -11.05 -18.60 3.83
CA MET A 1079 -12.37 -18.00 4.03
C MET A 1079 -12.91 -17.27 2.79
N GLU A 1080 -12.06 -16.71 1.92
CA GLU A 1080 -12.52 -16.13 0.64
C GLU A 1080 -13.11 -17.18 -0.33
N GLY A 1081 -12.76 -18.47 -0.18
CA GLY A 1081 -13.37 -19.57 -0.92
C GLY A 1081 -14.87 -19.74 -0.65
N PHE A 1082 -15.28 -19.50 0.60
CA PHE A 1082 -16.68 -19.43 1.03
C PHE A 1082 -17.29 -18.02 0.85
N GLY A 1083 -16.45 -17.04 0.52
CA GLY A 1083 -16.83 -15.65 0.30
C GLY A 1083 -17.79 -15.47 -0.89
N GLY A 1084 -18.55 -14.37 -0.84
CA GLY A 1084 -19.54 -14.05 -1.89
C GLY A 1084 -18.95 -13.88 -3.30
N GLY A 1085 -17.63 -13.70 -3.40
CA GLY A 1085 -16.86 -13.72 -4.64
C GLY A 1085 -16.75 -15.12 -5.24
N LEU A 1086 -16.12 -16.08 -4.55
CA LEU A 1086 -15.74 -17.35 -5.18
C LEU A 1086 -16.78 -18.48 -5.04
N ILE A 1087 -17.62 -18.48 -3.99
CA ILE A 1087 -18.51 -19.62 -3.63
C ILE A 1087 -19.38 -20.17 -4.78
N ARG A 1088 -19.77 -19.33 -5.76
CA ARG A 1088 -20.59 -19.74 -6.91
C ARG A 1088 -19.84 -20.60 -7.95
N ASP A 1089 -18.52 -20.61 -7.92
CA ASP A 1089 -17.63 -21.32 -8.84
C ASP A 1089 -16.99 -22.55 -8.16
N MET A 1090 -17.42 -22.85 -6.93
CA MET A 1090 -16.95 -23.95 -6.08
C MET A 1090 -18.06 -24.99 -5.91
N ALA A 1091 -17.72 -26.27 -6.05
CA ALA A 1091 -18.63 -27.36 -5.73
C ALA A 1091 -18.70 -27.59 -4.21
N SER A 1092 -19.83 -28.08 -3.70
CA SER A 1092 -20.03 -28.37 -2.26
C SER A 1092 -18.98 -29.32 -1.67
N ASP A 1093 -18.41 -30.19 -2.49
CA ASP A 1093 -17.39 -31.16 -2.07
C ASP A 1093 -15.98 -30.51 -2.06
N GLU A 1094 -15.71 -29.54 -2.94
CA GLU A 1094 -14.53 -28.68 -2.84
C GLU A 1094 -14.59 -27.81 -1.58
N LEU A 1095 -15.77 -27.24 -1.27
CA LEU A 1095 -15.98 -26.44 -0.04
C LEU A 1095 -15.79 -27.28 1.24
N ARG A 1096 -16.18 -28.56 1.25
CA ARG A 1096 -15.82 -29.46 2.36
C ARG A 1096 -14.33 -29.79 2.38
N ALA A 1097 -13.70 -30.02 1.22
CA ALA A 1097 -12.26 -30.25 1.15
C ALA A 1097 -11.44 -29.04 1.67
N LEU A 1098 -11.91 -27.80 1.46
CA LEU A 1098 -11.33 -26.61 2.09
C LEU A 1098 -11.40 -26.67 3.62
N TYR A 1099 -12.58 -26.99 4.17
CA TYR A 1099 -12.77 -27.15 5.62
C TYR A 1099 -11.84 -28.23 6.19
N THR A 1100 -11.84 -29.42 5.59
CA THR A 1100 -10.92 -30.51 5.99
C THR A 1100 -9.46 -30.10 5.89
N THR A 1101 -9.08 -29.26 4.91
CA THR A 1101 -7.71 -28.73 4.77
C THR A 1101 -7.38 -27.74 5.90
N MET A 1102 -8.32 -26.91 6.35
CA MET A 1102 -8.12 -26.03 7.51
C MET A 1102 -7.91 -26.85 8.79
N SER A 1103 -8.78 -27.84 9.04
CA SER A 1103 -8.67 -28.73 10.20
C SER A 1103 -7.36 -29.54 10.19
N ALA A 1104 -7.01 -30.15 9.05
CA ALA A 1104 -5.82 -30.99 8.92
C ALA A 1104 -4.51 -30.19 9.01
N ARG A 1105 -4.53 -28.89 8.72
CA ARG A 1105 -3.39 -27.97 8.92
C ARG A 1105 -3.30 -27.39 10.33
N GLY A 1106 -4.32 -27.58 11.18
CA GLY A 1106 -4.38 -27.01 12.52
C GLY A 1106 -4.80 -25.54 12.59
N LEU A 1107 -5.49 -25.02 11.56
CA LEU A 1107 -5.98 -23.63 11.57
C LEU A 1107 -7.20 -23.49 12.51
N ARG A 1108 -7.29 -22.37 13.23
CA ARG A 1108 -8.35 -22.15 14.24
C ARG A 1108 -9.73 -22.06 13.59
N ILE A 1109 -10.63 -22.93 14.03
CA ILE A 1109 -12.06 -22.93 13.69
C ILE A 1109 -12.84 -22.62 14.98
N HIS A 1110 -13.88 -21.78 14.90
CA HIS A 1110 -14.73 -21.41 16.04
C HIS A 1110 -16.15 -21.99 15.93
N ILE A 1111 -16.56 -22.44 14.75
CA ILE A 1111 -17.84 -23.10 14.49
C ILE A 1111 -17.59 -24.37 13.69
N ASP A 1112 -17.90 -25.54 14.26
CA ASP A 1112 -17.85 -26.78 13.48
C ASP A 1112 -18.83 -26.72 12.29
N MET A 1113 -18.34 -27.07 11.10
CA MET A 1113 -19.14 -27.00 9.88
C MET A 1113 -20.22 -28.09 9.83
N GLU A 1114 -19.96 -29.27 10.37
CA GLU A 1114 -20.89 -30.40 10.27
C GLU A 1114 -22.06 -30.18 11.23
N GLU A 1115 -21.81 -29.85 12.49
CA GLU A 1115 -22.82 -29.46 13.48
C GLU A 1115 -23.66 -28.28 12.99
N PHE A 1116 -23.02 -27.22 12.48
CA PHE A 1116 -23.73 -26.05 11.93
C PHE A 1116 -24.62 -26.44 10.74
N VAL A 1117 -24.14 -27.29 9.83
CA VAL A 1117 -24.91 -27.77 8.68
C VAL A 1117 -26.09 -28.64 9.12
N GLU A 1118 -25.95 -29.48 10.14
CA GLU A 1118 -27.04 -30.28 10.71
C GLU A 1118 -28.08 -29.40 11.41
N GLU A 1119 -27.65 -28.47 12.26
CA GLU A 1119 -28.54 -27.53 12.94
C GLU A 1119 -29.28 -26.62 11.94
N TRP A 1120 -28.62 -26.20 10.86
CA TRP A 1120 -29.24 -25.43 9.79
C TRP A 1120 -30.28 -26.24 9.00
N ARG A 1121 -30.05 -27.54 8.77
CA ARG A 1121 -31.06 -28.46 8.22
C ARG A 1121 -32.23 -28.62 9.19
N ARG A 1122 -31.96 -28.81 10.48
CA ARG A 1122 -32.99 -28.95 11.54
C ARG A 1122 -33.88 -27.71 11.63
N ARG A 1123 -33.30 -26.50 11.66
CA ARG A 1123 -34.02 -25.21 11.64
C ARG A 1123 -34.89 -25.04 10.38
N LYS A 1124 -34.39 -25.44 9.20
CA LYS A 1124 -35.17 -25.39 7.94
C LYS A 1124 -36.30 -26.44 7.88
N ASN A 1125 -36.13 -27.59 8.52
CA ASN A 1125 -37.13 -28.67 8.52
C ASN A 1125 -38.20 -28.49 9.61
N GLY A 1126 -37.83 -27.98 10.79
CA GLY A 1126 -38.75 -27.68 11.90
C GLY A 1126 -39.60 -26.42 11.72
N GLY A 1127 -39.45 -25.71 10.59
CA GLY A 1127 -40.27 -24.57 10.18
C GLY A 1127 -41.33 -24.93 9.13
N ARG A 1128 -41.83 -26.16 9.12
CA ARG A 1128 -42.87 -26.69 8.22
C ARG A 1128 -44.02 -27.34 9.00
#